data_AF-A0A9E3V499-F1
#
_entry.id   AF-A0A9E3V499-F1
#
_cell.length_a   1.000
_cell.length_b   1.000
_cell.length_c   1.000
_cell.angle_alpha   90.00
_cell.angle_beta   90.00
_cell.angle_gamma   90.00
#
_symmetry.space_group_name_H-M   'P 1'
#
loop_
_entity.id
_entity.type
_entity.pdbx_description
1 polymer ?
#
loop_
_entity_poly.entity_id
_entity_poly.type
_entity_poly.pdbx_seq_one_letter_code
_entity_poly.pdbx_strand_id
1 'polypeptide(L)'
;MGSARAAEAIRADLSGYRPEGGINVHQEGDRLTIGWPLEEGEQGRLVLDLSGAGPLIASLGIAPEAGGAAAPVLEQVEPATFLTVGTRVAPPGRPPQMSAFNVFFDAPAQRPHETYKARLDLRRAKVTSQGRRATVALGELSAGPFAGELHLTVYAGARLVHVEAVVSTREDLRAFLYDAGLVAAKPSWRRMAWIDTEGRLWCAELTPEAADQPLAVRHRVIVAEGDAGALACFPPPHQFFFPRDRTDNLKSVWFGRGHRGWDDRIGFGVRQAETGGGSFVPWFNAPPGTEQHLGVFYLLSRGKAEDALRETLRYTHGDRFPDLPGHVTFTSHWHMAIAVAALQEQARGTGRTVPDFVRMFKDMNVDLVHLAEFHGDGHPQDPGPLRLPELEAMFAECRRLSDEDLLLLPGEEANVYLGLKEPGKHPGHWLYLFPRPVFWIMRRSPGEPFAEEHPKYGTLYRVGSREDMIRLLEREHGLAWTAHPRIKASSWTPDIYKNEDFYKADFWLGAAWKAMPADLSRPRLGERALDLLDDMANWGDRKYLLGEVDVFKLDHTHELYGHMNINYLRLDRRPRFDEGWQPVLDALRGGRFFVTTGEVLVREFTVGGRASGAELELPADGRPEMRAELEWTFPLRFAELISGDGRQV
;
A
#
# COMPACT_ATOMS: atom_id res chain seq x y z
N MET A 1 -35.37 30.13 -37.28
CA MET A 1 -34.41 30.62 -36.29
C MET A 1 -34.74 29.96 -34.97
N GLY A 2 -34.04 28.86 -34.63
CA GLY A 2 -34.21 28.18 -33.35
C GLY A 2 -33.47 28.97 -32.28
N SER A 3 -34.19 29.42 -31.25
CA SER A 3 -33.64 30.03 -30.05
C SER A 3 -32.65 29.06 -29.39
N ALA A 4 -31.35 29.32 -29.53
CA ALA A 4 -30.34 28.71 -28.67
C ALA A 4 -30.63 29.16 -27.23
N ARG A 5 -31.12 28.24 -26.40
CA ARG A 5 -31.22 28.46 -24.95
C ARG A 5 -29.80 28.77 -24.47
N ALA A 6 -29.57 29.98 -23.97
CA ALA A 6 -28.34 30.28 -23.23
C ALA A 6 -28.23 29.27 -22.10
N ALA A 7 -27.08 28.59 -21.99
CA ALA A 7 -26.80 27.72 -20.86
C ALA A 7 -26.90 28.56 -19.59
N GLU A 8 -27.63 28.06 -18.59
CA GLU A 8 -27.82 28.75 -17.32
C GLU A 8 -26.47 28.82 -16.58
N ALA A 9 -26.12 30.01 -16.07
CA ALA A 9 -24.83 30.22 -15.41
C ALA A 9 -24.74 29.35 -14.15
N ILE A 10 -23.67 28.56 -14.04
CA ILE A 10 -23.52 27.59 -12.94
C ILE A 10 -23.06 28.32 -11.68
N ARG A 11 -23.95 28.40 -10.69
CA ARG A 11 -23.64 28.95 -9.37
C ARG A 11 -23.20 27.86 -8.41
N ALA A 12 -22.05 28.05 -7.77
CA ALA A 12 -21.56 27.13 -6.77
C ALA A 12 -22.42 27.19 -5.50
N ASP A 13 -22.89 26.04 -5.04
CA ASP A 13 -23.52 25.89 -3.72
C ASP A 13 -22.44 25.99 -2.63
N LEU A 14 -22.47 27.10 -1.86
CA LEU A 14 -21.55 27.36 -0.76
C LEU A 14 -22.17 27.05 0.63
N SER A 15 -23.33 26.41 0.70
CA SER A 15 -24.02 26.13 1.97
C SER A 15 -23.18 25.27 2.95
N GLY A 16 -22.35 24.38 2.40
CA GLY A 16 -21.42 23.52 3.14
C GLY A 16 -20.01 24.09 3.31
N TYR A 17 -19.72 25.26 2.76
CA TYR A 17 -18.41 25.93 2.86
C TYR A 17 -18.30 26.68 4.19
N ARG A 18 -17.12 26.62 4.79
CA ARG A 18 -16.77 27.18 6.10
C ARG A 18 -15.37 27.82 6.01
N PRO A 19 -15.23 29.16 6.09
CA PRO A 19 -13.96 29.86 5.89
C PRO A 19 -12.95 29.67 7.04
N GLU A 20 -13.38 29.13 8.18
CA GLU A 20 -12.58 28.96 9.40
C GLU A 20 -11.35 28.06 9.19
N GLY A 21 -11.37 27.22 8.15
CA GLY A 21 -10.22 26.42 7.72
C GLY A 21 -9.07 27.21 7.07
N GLY A 22 -9.24 28.53 6.88
CA GLY A 22 -8.25 29.42 6.24
C GLY A 22 -8.26 29.36 4.72
N ILE A 23 -9.18 28.62 4.11
CA ILE A 23 -9.35 28.50 2.67
C ILE A 23 -10.44 29.47 2.25
N ASN A 24 -10.12 30.39 1.35
CA ASN A 24 -11.04 31.39 0.81
C ASN A 24 -11.60 30.91 -0.53
N VAL A 25 -12.93 30.91 -0.64
CA VAL A 25 -13.65 30.56 -1.87
C VAL A 25 -14.53 31.73 -2.29
N HIS A 26 -14.39 32.14 -3.56
CA HIS A 26 -15.15 33.26 -4.14
C HIS A 26 -15.52 32.96 -5.59
N GLN A 27 -16.77 33.24 -5.98
CA GLN A 27 -17.23 33.12 -7.36
C GLN A 27 -17.49 34.50 -7.97
N GLU A 28 -16.87 34.79 -9.12
CA GLU A 28 -17.14 35.98 -9.94
C GLU A 28 -17.57 35.55 -11.35
N GLY A 29 -18.81 35.85 -11.73
CA GLY A 29 -19.39 35.31 -12.97
C GLY A 29 -19.31 33.78 -12.98
N ASP A 30 -18.64 33.24 -14.00
CA ASP A 30 -18.39 31.80 -14.18
C ASP A 30 -17.04 31.33 -13.61
N ARG A 31 -16.27 32.21 -12.94
CA ARG A 31 -14.97 31.87 -12.34
C ARG A 31 -15.13 31.57 -10.86
N LEU A 32 -14.79 30.36 -10.43
CA LEU A 32 -14.68 29.99 -9.02
C LEU A 32 -13.20 30.01 -8.61
N THR A 33 -12.84 30.91 -7.71
CA THR A 33 -11.47 31.05 -7.18
C THR A 33 -11.39 30.46 -5.79
N ILE A 34 -10.40 29.59 -5.59
CA ILE A 34 -10.04 28.98 -4.32
C ILE A 34 -8.62 29.42 -3.98
N GLY A 35 -8.45 30.09 -2.84
CA GLY A 35 -7.16 30.48 -2.29
C GLY A 35 -6.91 29.83 -0.94
N TRP A 36 -5.72 29.32 -0.69
CA TRP A 36 -5.38 28.71 0.61
C TRP A 36 -3.93 28.99 1.01
N PRO A 37 -3.65 29.08 2.32
CA PRO A 37 -2.30 29.27 2.80
C PRO A 37 -1.46 28.02 2.55
N LEU A 38 -0.21 28.23 2.17
CA LEU A 38 0.83 27.21 2.08
C LEU A 38 1.84 27.41 3.22
N GLU A 39 2.91 26.62 3.23
CA GLU A 39 4.07 26.86 4.08
C GLU A 39 4.77 28.18 3.69
N GLU A 40 5.61 28.70 4.58
CA GLU A 40 6.46 29.90 4.35
C GLU A 40 5.70 31.20 3.99
N GLY A 41 4.39 31.26 4.28
CA GLY A 41 3.56 32.45 4.05
C GLY A 41 3.03 32.58 2.61
N GLU A 42 3.35 31.63 1.73
CA GLU A 42 2.84 31.60 0.36
C GLU A 42 1.33 31.28 0.32
N GLN A 43 0.70 31.55 -0.83
CA GLN A 43 -0.72 31.24 -1.07
C GLN A 43 -0.90 30.44 -2.35
N GLY A 44 -1.56 29.29 -2.25
CA GLY A 44 -2.04 28.55 -3.40
C GLY A 44 -3.27 29.25 -3.99
N ARG A 45 -3.40 29.22 -5.31
CA ARG A 45 -4.58 29.71 -6.03
C ARG A 45 -4.98 28.73 -7.12
N LEU A 46 -6.24 28.28 -7.06
CA LEU A 46 -6.91 27.48 -8.08
C LEU A 46 -8.08 28.29 -8.62
N VAL A 47 -8.16 28.45 -9.93
CA VAL A 47 -9.28 29.11 -10.60
C VAL A 47 -9.95 28.12 -11.54
N LEU A 48 -11.25 27.88 -11.32
CA LEU A 48 -12.08 27.00 -12.15
C LEU A 48 -12.96 27.82 -13.11
N ASP A 49 -13.11 27.32 -14.34
CA ASP A 49 -14.07 27.79 -15.33
C ASP A 49 -15.36 26.98 -15.26
N LEU A 50 -16.42 27.58 -14.75
CA LEU A 50 -17.74 26.93 -14.64
C LEU A 50 -18.65 27.22 -15.84
N SER A 51 -18.16 27.90 -16.88
CA SER A 51 -18.96 28.21 -18.08
C SER A 51 -19.21 26.99 -18.97
N GLY A 52 -18.37 25.95 -18.85
CA GLY A 52 -18.37 24.77 -19.72
C GLY A 52 -17.86 25.03 -21.15
N ALA A 53 -17.39 26.24 -21.47
CA ALA A 53 -16.93 26.62 -22.81
C ALA A 53 -15.43 26.34 -23.06
N GLY A 54 -14.66 26.08 -22.01
CA GLY A 54 -13.21 25.86 -22.06
C GLY A 54 -12.75 24.83 -21.03
N PRO A 55 -11.41 24.68 -20.85
CA PRO A 55 -10.85 23.78 -19.85
C PRO A 55 -11.32 24.15 -18.44
N LEU A 56 -11.67 23.13 -17.65
CA LEU A 56 -12.16 23.32 -16.29
C LEU A 56 -11.18 24.09 -15.39
N ILE A 57 -9.89 23.77 -15.43
CA ILE A 57 -8.87 24.48 -14.64
C ILE A 57 -8.33 25.62 -15.49
N ALA A 58 -8.78 26.83 -15.16
CA ALA A 58 -8.36 28.06 -15.82
C ALA A 58 -6.91 28.37 -15.52
N SER A 59 -6.54 28.30 -14.23
CA SER A 59 -5.18 28.45 -13.76
C SER A 59 -4.98 27.79 -12.39
N LEU A 60 -3.75 27.35 -12.17
CA LEU A 60 -3.27 26.86 -10.89
C LEU A 60 -1.90 27.48 -10.63
N GLY A 61 -1.70 28.10 -9.47
CA GLY A 61 -0.49 28.86 -9.21
C GLY A 61 -0.23 29.16 -7.74
N ILE A 62 0.88 29.84 -7.48
CA ILE A 62 1.30 30.26 -6.14
C ILE A 62 1.56 31.77 -6.14
N ALA A 63 1.03 32.48 -5.15
CA ALA A 63 1.42 33.84 -4.82
C ALA A 63 2.51 33.82 -3.74
N PRO A 64 3.57 34.66 -3.84
CA PRO A 64 4.65 34.72 -2.85
C PRO A 64 4.18 35.11 -1.44
N GLU A 65 3.07 35.85 -1.35
CA GLU A 65 2.56 36.40 -0.09
C GLU A 65 1.03 36.54 -0.14
N ALA A 66 0.42 36.67 1.04
CA ALA A 66 -1.02 36.84 1.19
C ALA A 66 -1.54 38.09 0.45
N GLY A 67 -2.56 37.92 -0.39
CA GLY A 67 -3.12 39.00 -1.22
C GLY A 67 -2.32 39.34 -2.47
N GLY A 68 -1.14 38.75 -2.67
CA GLY A 68 -0.33 38.92 -3.88
C GLY A 68 -0.94 38.31 -5.14
N ALA A 69 -0.39 38.68 -6.30
CA ALA A 69 -0.72 38.05 -7.56
C ALA A 69 -0.09 36.65 -7.61
N ALA A 70 -0.88 35.63 -7.95
CA ALA A 70 -0.38 34.28 -8.16
C ALA A 70 0.19 34.16 -9.57
N ALA A 71 1.46 33.73 -9.69
CA ALA A 71 2.01 33.34 -10.97
C ALA A 71 1.45 31.95 -11.33
N PRO A 72 0.82 31.78 -12.51
CA PRO A 72 0.24 30.50 -12.88
C PRO A 72 1.35 29.50 -13.21
N VAL A 73 1.39 28.39 -12.47
CA VAL A 73 2.26 27.25 -12.75
C VAL A 73 1.73 26.50 -13.98
N LEU A 74 0.40 26.29 -14.04
CA LEU A 74 -0.30 25.76 -15.20
C LEU A 74 -1.55 26.59 -15.52
N GLU A 75 -1.93 26.62 -16.80
CA GLU A 75 -3.12 27.31 -17.30
C GLU A 75 -3.87 26.47 -18.33
N GLN A 76 -5.19 26.66 -18.38
CA GLN A 76 -6.06 26.10 -19.43
C GLN A 76 -5.93 24.57 -19.55
N VAL A 77 -5.98 23.88 -18.42
CA VAL A 77 -5.86 22.42 -18.34
C VAL A 77 -7.17 21.77 -17.93
N GLU A 78 -7.39 20.55 -18.39
CA GLU A 78 -8.59 19.75 -18.11
C GLU A 78 -8.17 18.48 -17.35
N PRO A 79 -8.76 18.19 -16.18
CA PRO A 79 -8.66 16.87 -15.58
C PRO A 79 -9.20 15.77 -16.51
N ALA A 80 -8.40 14.73 -16.72
CA ALA A 80 -8.78 13.56 -17.50
C ALA A 80 -8.68 12.31 -16.64
N THR A 81 -9.73 11.49 -16.67
CA THR A 81 -9.77 10.17 -16.03
C THR A 81 -10.22 9.14 -17.05
N PHE A 82 -9.53 7.99 -17.06
CA PHE A 82 -9.87 6.86 -17.91
C PHE A 82 -10.13 5.66 -17.02
N LEU A 83 -11.19 4.92 -17.31
CA LEU A 83 -11.67 3.82 -16.50
C LEU A 83 -11.68 2.55 -17.34
N THR A 84 -10.79 1.60 -17.04
CA THR A 84 -10.81 0.27 -17.66
C THR A 84 -11.64 -0.64 -16.78
N VAL A 85 -12.79 -1.09 -17.31
CA VAL A 85 -13.79 -1.86 -16.57
C VAL A 85 -13.84 -3.28 -17.10
N GLY A 86 -13.65 -4.24 -16.19
CA GLY A 86 -13.73 -5.67 -16.46
C GLY A 86 -14.82 -6.35 -15.64
N THR A 87 -14.72 -7.66 -15.55
CA THR A 87 -15.58 -8.51 -14.71
C THR A 87 -14.76 -9.11 -13.59
N ARG A 88 -15.37 -9.22 -12.41
CA ARG A 88 -14.87 -9.93 -11.23
C ARG A 88 -15.45 -11.34 -11.22
N VAL A 89 -14.68 -12.32 -10.76
CA VAL A 89 -15.19 -13.68 -10.51
C VAL A 89 -15.02 -14.01 -9.03
N ALA A 90 -16.06 -14.60 -8.43
CA ALA A 90 -16.01 -15.04 -7.05
C ALA A 90 -14.99 -16.18 -6.87
N PRO A 91 -14.21 -16.21 -5.77
CA PRO A 91 -13.22 -17.25 -5.57
C PRO A 91 -13.88 -18.62 -5.32
N PRO A 92 -13.36 -19.72 -5.92
CA PRO A 92 -13.85 -21.06 -5.66
C PRO A 92 -13.53 -21.48 -4.21
N GLY A 93 -14.38 -22.30 -3.60
CA GLY A 93 -14.12 -22.90 -2.28
C GLY A 93 -14.10 -21.92 -1.10
N ARG A 94 -14.57 -20.68 -1.29
CA ARG A 94 -14.70 -19.69 -0.21
C ARG A 94 -15.79 -20.07 0.80
N PRO A 95 -15.71 -19.60 2.05
CA PRO A 95 -16.85 -19.61 2.97
C PRO A 95 -18.11 -19.00 2.32
N PRO A 96 -19.31 -19.58 2.53
CA PRO A 96 -20.55 -19.05 1.97
C PRO A 96 -20.80 -17.57 2.28
N GLN A 97 -20.44 -17.16 3.50
CA GLN A 97 -20.57 -15.79 4.02
C GLN A 97 -19.48 -14.82 3.55
N MET A 98 -18.40 -15.31 2.95
CA MET A 98 -17.31 -14.47 2.48
C MET A 98 -17.74 -13.68 1.24
N SER A 99 -17.49 -12.36 1.22
CA SER A 99 -17.83 -11.53 0.07
C SER A 99 -17.19 -12.04 -1.24
N ALA A 100 -17.93 -11.95 -2.35
CA ALA A 100 -17.40 -12.24 -3.69
C ALA A 100 -16.27 -11.26 -4.09
N PHE A 101 -16.20 -10.10 -3.44
CA PHE A 101 -15.16 -9.10 -3.61
C PHE A 101 -13.87 -9.43 -2.82
N ASN A 102 -13.89 -10.42 -1.92
CA ASN A 102 -12.68 -10.91 -1.24
C ASN A 102 -11.90 -11.89 -2.13
N VAL A 103 -11.36 -11.43 -3.25
CA VAL A 103 -10.58 -12.27 -4.17
C VAL A 103 -9.19 -11.70 -4.43
N PHE A 104 -8.21 -12.61 -4.50
CA PHE A 104 -6.86 -12.31 -4.96
C PHE A 104 -6.55 -13.02 -6.28
N PHE A 105 -6.82 -14.34 -6.34
CA PHE A 105 -6.62 -15.16 -7.53
C PHE A 105 -7.71 -14.90 -8.57
N ASP A 106 -7.64 -13.72 -9.19
CA ASP A 106 -8.47 -13.31 -10.31
C ASP A 106 -7.61 -12.62 -11.37
N ALA A 107 -8.07 -12.63 -12.63
CA ALA A 107 -7.39 -12.03 -13.77
C ALA A 107 -8.39 -11.36 -14.73
N PRO A 108 -8.98 -10.20 -14.36
CA PRO A 108 -9.93 -9.48 -15.22
C PRO A 108 -9.39 -9.16 -16.61
N ALA A 109 -8.08 -8.92 -16.74
CA ALA A 109 -7.41 -8.67 -18.02
C ALA A 109 -7.52 -9.82 -19.04
N GLN A 110 -7.77 -11.06 -18.60
CA GLN A 110 -7.96 -12.22 -19.49
C GLN A 110 -9.40 -12.37 -19.99
N ARG A 111 -10.30 -11.50 -19.55
CA ARG A 111 -11.72 -11.47 -19.94
C ARG A 111 -12.02 -10.17 -20.70
N PRO A 112 -13.16 -10.08 -21.41
CA PRO A 112 -13.57 -8.82 -22.03
C PRO A 112 -13.58 -7.69 -21.01
N HIS A 113 -12.93 -6.59 -21.37
CA HIS A 113 -12.88 -5.34 -20.63
C HIS A 113 -12.91 -4.18 -21.63
N GLU A 114 -13.37 -3.02 -21.17
CA GLU A 114 -13.52 -1.83 -21.99
C GLU A 114 -12.98 -0.61 -21.24
N THR A 115 -12.34 0.31 -21.96
CA THR A 115 -11.83 1.56 -21.41
C THR A 115 -12.77 2.70 -21.78
N TYR A 116 -13.18 3.48 -20.78
CA TYR A 116 -14.03 4.66 -20.95
C TYR A 116 -13.29 5.90 -20.49
N LYS A 117 -13.35 6.98 -21.28
CA LYS A 117 -12.94 8.30 -20.81
C LYS A 117 -14.09 8.94 -20.03
N ALA A 118 -13.78 9.46 -18.85
CA ALA A 118 -14.74 10.19 -18.05
C ALA A 118 -15.17 11.49 -18.76
N ARG A 119 -16.48 11.77 -18.75
CA ARG A 119 -17.09 12.97 -19.32
C ARG A 119 -17.82 13.72 -18.23
N LEU A 120 -17.40 14.97 -18.01
CA LEU A 120 -18.09 15.92 -17.15
C LEU A 120 -19.12 16.70 -17.97
N ASP A 121 -20.41 16.49 -17.67
CA ASP A 121 -21.50 17.36 -18.09
C ASP A 121 -21.79 18.34 -16.95
N LEU A 122 -21.04 19.45 -16.90
CA LEU A 122 -21.08 20.36 -15.77
C LEU A 122 -22.46 21.03 -15.65
N ARG A 123 -23.18 20.69 -14.58
CA ARG A 123 -24.51 21.18 -14.24
C ARG A 123 -24.61 21.68 -12.81
N ARG A 124 -23.73 21.20 -11.93
CA ARG A 124 -23.69 21.60 -10.52
C ARG A 124 -22.26 21.73 -10.05
N ALA A 125 -22.05 22.69 -9.15
CA ALA A 125 -20.84 22.86 -8.38
C ALA A 125 -21.24 23.03 -6.91
N LYS A 126 -20.60 22.30 -6.01
CA LYS A 126 -20.81 22.40 -4.56
C LYS A 126 -19.49 22.48 -3.85
N VAL A 127 -19.40 23.36 -2.85
CA VAL A 127 -18.21 23.54 -2.03
C VAL A 127 -18.50 23.11 -0.60
N THR A 128 -17.67 22.23 -0.07
CA THR A 128 -17.72 21.78 1.32
C THR A 128 -16.39 22.00 2.01
N SER A 129 -16.44 22.22 3.32
CA SER A 129 -15.25 22.37 4.17
C SER A 129 -15.28 21.33 5.29
N GLN A 130 -14.12 20.74 5.59
CA GLN A 130 -13.95 19.83 6.73
C GLN A 130 -12.60 20.11 7.40
N GLY A 131 -12.62 20.72 8.58
CA GLY A 131 -11.40 21.17 9.25
C GLY A 131 -10.61 22.14 8.36
N ARG A 132 -9.38 21.77 7.98
CA ARG A 132 -8.45 22.58 7.18
C ARG A 132 -8.42 22.20 5.69
N ARG A 133 -9.45 21.52 5.18
CA ARG A 133 -9.61 21.23 3.75
C ARG A 133 -10.93 21.76 3.20
N ALA A 134 -10.94 22.07 1.90
CA ALA A 134 -12.13 22.42 1.14
C ALA A 134 -12.17 21.60 -0.15
N THR A 135 -13.35 21.09 -0.49
CA THR A 135 -13.60 20.27 -1.67
C THR A 135 -14.64 20.94 -2.57
N VAL A 136 -14.33 21.06 -3.85
CA VAL A 136 -15.27 21.44 -4.89
C VAL A 136 -15.72 20.17 -5.61
N ALA A 137 -16.99 19.80 -5.44
CA ALA A 137 -17.64 18.71 -6.14
C ALA A 137 -18.36 19.23 -7.38
N LEU A 138 -18.02 18.68 -8.54
CA LEU A 138 -18.51 19.08 -9.86
C LEU A 138 -19.25 17.89 -10.48
N GLY A 139 -20.53 18.08 -10.74
CA GLY A 139 -21.39 17.06 -11.36
C GLY A 139 -22.00 17.58 -12.66
N GLU A 140 -22.33 16.71 -13.61
CA GLU A 140 -22.39 15.25 -13.52
C GLU A 140 -21.25 14.57 -14.28
N LEU A 141 -20.58 13.59 -13.66
CA LEU A 141 -19.51 12.81 -14.28
C LEU A 141 -20.03 11.44 -14.72
N SER A 142 -19.66 10.97 -15.90
CA SER A 142 -19.97 9.62 -16.39
C SER A 142 -18.76 8.96 -17.05
N ALA A 143 -18.59 7.65 -16.87
CA ALA A 143 -17.53 6.85 -17.47
C ALA A 143 -18.03 5.40 -17.67
N GLY A 144 -18.61 5.11 -18.84
CA GLY A 144 -19.23 3.80 -19.11
C GLY A 144 -20.36 3.49 -18.11
N PRO A 145 -20.31 2.36 -17.38
CA PRO A 145 -21.35 2.00 -16.40
C PRO A 145 -21.24 2.76 -15.06
N PHE A 146 -20.31 3.72 -14.96
CA PHE A 146 -20.07 4.51 -13.76
C PHE A 146 -20.62 5.93 -13.91
N ALA A 147 -21.18 6.46 -12.82
CA ALA A 147 -21.63 7.84 -12.71
C ALA A 147 -21.28 8.42 -11.34
N GLY A 148 -21.08 9.74 -11.28
CA GLY A 148 -20.75 10.44 -10.04
C GLY A 148 -20.32 11.88 -10.28
N GLU A 149 -19.23 12.28 -9.64
CA GLU A 149 -18.75 13.66 -9.59
C GLU A 149 -17.22 13.73 -9.72
N LEU A 150 -16.71 14.88 -10.15
CA LEU A 150 -15.29 15.23 -10.08
C LEU A 150 -15.07 16.10 -8.84
N HIS A 151 -14.19 15.66 -7.94
CA HIS A 151 -13.87 16.36 -6.71
C HIS A 151 -12.47 16.98 -6.82
N LEU A 152 -12.33 18.26 -6.47
CA LEU A 152 -11.05 18.94 -6.32
C LEU A 152 -10.91 19.43 -4.88
N THR A 153 -9.92 18.90 -4.16
CA THR A 153 -9.68 19.21 -2.74
C THR A 153 -8.35 19.93 -2.56
N VAL A 154 -8.36 21.00 -1.75
CA VAL A 154 -7.15 21.71 -1.32
C VAL A 154 -7.03 21.69 0.21
N TYR A 155 -5.80 21.82 0.71
CA TYR A 155 -5.48 21.66 2.12
C TYR A 155 -4.67 22.86 2.63
N ALA A 156 -5.19 23.58 3.62
CA ALA A 156 -4.49 24.71 4.22
C ALA A 156 -3.21 24.26 4.94
N GLY A 157 -2.07 24.73 4.46
CA GLY A 157 -0.72 24.36 4.90
C GLY A 157 0.00 23.40 3.96
N ALA A 158 -0.63 22.92 2.87
CA ALA A 158 0.01 22.02 1.91
C ALA A 158 -0.04 22.55 0.48
N ARG A 159 1.01 22.29 -0.29
CA ARG A 159 1.13 22.61 -1.73
C ARG A 159 0.32 21.67 -2.64
N LEU A 160 -0.62 20.91 -2.06
CA LEU A 160 -1.37 19.86 -2.73
C LEU A 160 -2.74 20.33 -3.24
N VAL A 161 -3.07 19.84 -4.43
CA VAL A 161 -4.44 19.69 -4.92
C VAL A 161 -4.68 18.20 -5.14
N HIS A 162 -5.73 17.65 -4.52
CA HIS A 162 -6.18 16.29 -4.74
C HIS A 162 -7.36 16.31 -5.70
N VAL A 163 -7.25 15.58 -6.81
CA VAL A 163 -8.32 15.47 -7.80
C VAL A 163 -8.80 14.03 -7.86
N GLU A 164 -10.10 13.83 -7.65
CA GLU A 164 -10.72 12.51 -7.59
C GLU A 164 -11.91 12.48 -8.55
N ALA A 165 -11.96 11.50 -9.46
CA ALA A 165 -13.25 11.07 -9.96
C ALA A 165 -13.90 10.22 -8.85
N VAL A 166 -15.04 10.64 -8.32
CA VAL A 166 -15.79 9.90 -7.31
C VAL A 166 -17.01 9.30 -8.00
N VAL A 167 -16.94 8.01 -8.32
CA VAL A 167 -17.94 7.37 -9.19
C VAL A 167 -18.43 6.04 -8.61
N SER A 168 -19.68 5.70 -8.91
CA SER A 168 -20.30 4.43 -8.52
C SER A 168 -20.94 3.75 -9.71
N THR A 169 -21.12 2.43 -9.62
CA THR A 169 -21.91 1.65 -10.57
C THR A 169 -22.95 0.82 -9.82
N ARG A 170 -24.06 0.49 -10.49
CA ARG A 170 -25.05 -0.46 -9.98
C ARG A 170 -24.82 -1.88 -10.49
N GLU A 171 -23.90 -2.05 -11.44
CA GLU A 171 -23.55 -3.36 -11.97
C GLU A 171 -22.77 -4.16 -10.94
N ASP A 172 -23.15 -5.43 -10.77
CA ASP A 172 -22.48 -6.33 -9.83
C ASP A 172 -21.23 -6.96 -10.45
N LEU A 173 -20.34 -7.43 -9.58
CA LEU A 173 -19.11 -8.13 -9.94
C LEU A 173 -18.26 -7.34 -10.96
N ARG A 174 -18.07 -6.05 -10.68
CA ARG A 174 -17.15 -5.20 -11.45
C ARG A 174 -15.79 -5.11 -10.79
N ALA A 175 -14.78 -5.11 -11.65
CA ALA A 175 -13.40 -4.83 -11.32
C ALA A 175 -12.90 -3.74 -12.25
N PHE A 176 -12.04 -2.83 -11.78
CA PHE A 176 -11.59 -1.72 -12.60
C PHE A 176 -10.13 -1.31 -12.32
N LEU A 177 -9.56 -0.64 -13.32
CA LEU A 177 -8.34 0.16 -13.22
C LEU A 177 -8.66 1.60 -13.61
N TYR A 178 -7.78 2.51 -13.24
CA TYR A 178 -7.88 3.89 -13.69
C TYR A 178 -6.54 4.54 -14.01
N ASP A 179 -6.62 5.45 -14.97
CA ASP A 179 -5.59 6.42 -15.28
C ASP A 179 -6.15 7.81 -15.00
N ALA A 180 -5.32 8.73 -14.51
CA ALA A 180 -5.73 10.09 -14.19
C ALA A 180 -4.60 11.07 -14.50
N GLY A 181 -4.95 12.26 -14.98
CA GLY A 181 -3.96 13.24 -15.42
C GLY A 181 -4.55 14.59 -15.82
N LEU A 182 -3.69 15.46 -16.33
CA LEU A 182 -4.08 16.74 -16.92
C LEU A 182 -3.80 16.72 -18.41
N VAL A 183 -4.73 17.28 -19.19
CA VAL A 183 -4.59 17.42 -20.64
C VAL A 183 -4.85 18.88 -21.04
N ALA A 184 -4.18 19.33 -22.09
CA ALA A 184 -4.32 20.69 -22.61
C ALA A 184 -4.33 20.69 -24.14
N ALA A 185 -5.18 21.54 -24.75
CA ALA A 185 -5.11 21.78 -26.18
C ALA A 185 -3.84 22.56 -26.57
N LYS A 186 -3.39 23.46 -25.68
CA LYS A 186 -2.15 24.21 -25.78
C LYS A 186 -1.48 24.17 -24.41
N PRO A 187 -0.49 23.29 -24.18
CA PRO A 187 0.14 23.15 -22.87
C PRO A 187 0.88 24.45 -22.50
N SER A 188 0.72 24.89 -21.25
CA SER A 188 1.48 26.01 -20.69
C SER A 188 2.86 25.59 -20.14
N TRP A 189 3.14 24.29 -20.09
CA TRP A 189 4.42 23.72 -19.71
C TRP A 189 5.27 23.39 -20.94
N ARG A 190 6.59 23.43 -20.78
CA ARG A 190 7.57 23.20 -21.85
C ARG A 190 8.39 21.95 -21.66
N ARG A 191 8.54 21.47 -20.42
CA ARG A 191 9.36 20.30 -20.12
C ARG A 191 8.60 19.29 -19.28
N MET A 192 8.94 18.02 -19.48
CA MET A 192 8.56 16.92 -18.63
C MET A 192 9.78 16.42 -17.88
N ALA A 193 9.63 16.08 -16.60
CA ALA A 193 10.72 15.55 -15.80
C ALA A 193 10.26 14.38 -14.91
N TRP A 194 11.16 13.44 -14.68
CA TRP A 194 10.94 12.25 -13.85
C TRP A 194 12.28 11.66 -13.41
N ILE A 195 12.24 10.79 -12.41
CA ILE A 195 13.40 9.99 -12.00
C ILE A 195 13.19 8.57 -12.56
N ASP A 196 14.14 8.06 -13.35
CA ASP A 196 14.05 6.69 -13.87
C ASP A 196 14.35 5.64 -12.79
N THR A 197 14.26 4.36 -13.15
CA THR A 197 14.52 3.24 -12.24
C THR A 197 15.97 3.17 -11.75
N GLU A 198 16.91 3.82 -12.46
CA GLU A 198 18.32 3.91 -12.07
C GLU A 198 18.59 5.09 -11.12
N GLY A 199 17.57 5.87 -10.77
CA GLY A 199 17.69 7.06 -9.94
C GLY A 199 18.20 8.29 -10.71
N ARG A 200 18.24 8.25 -12.04
CA ARG A 200 18.64 9.39 -12.87
C ARG A 200 17.45 10.31 -13.13
N LEU A 201 17.67 11.59 -12.87
CA LEU A 201 16.74 12.65 -13.28
C LEU A 201 16.80 12.85 -14.80
N TRP A 202 15.62 12.79 -15.42
CA TRP A 202 15.38 13.17 -16.79
C TRP A 202 14.60 14.48 -16.85
N CYS A 203 15.00 15.34 -17.79
CA CYS A 203 14.27 16.54 -18.19
C CYS A 203 14.20 16.55 -19.72
N ALA A 204 13.00 16.39 -20.27
CA ALA A 204 12.76 16.32 -21.71
C ALA A 204 11.91 17.51 -22.17
N GLU A 205 12.29 18.14 -23.27
CA GLU A 205 11.46 19.15 -23.93
C GLU A 205 10.17 18.49 -24.47
N LEU A 206 9.05 19.15 -24.22
CA LEU A 206 7.75 18.71 -24.71
C LEU A 206 7.60 19.11 -26.17
N THR A 207 7.51 18.12 -27.06
CA THR A 207 7.15 18.35 -28.45
C THR A 207 5.63 18.20 -28.65
N PRO A 208 4.97 19.07 -29.43
CA PRO A 208 3.53 18.95 -29.69
C PRO A 208 3.10 17.63 -30.34
N GLU A 209 4.03 16.94 -31.00
CA GLU A 209 3.83 15.66 -31.69
C GLU A 209 4.24 14.45 -30.82
N ALA A 210 4.66 14.65 -29.57
CA ALA A 210 5.00 13.55 -28.67
C ALA A 210 3.80 12.59 -28.51
N ALA A 211 3.94 11.36 -29.00
CA ALA A 211 2.96 10.31 -28.81
C ALA A 211 2.89 9.91 -27.33
N ASP A 212 1.77 9.32 -26.91
CA ASP A 212 1.58 8.74 -25.58
C ASP A 212 2.70 7.74 -25.23
N GLN A 213 3.35 7.98 -24.10
CA GLN A 213 4.50 7.22 -23.62
C GLN A 213 4.33 6.84 -22.15
N PRO A 214 4.06 5.55 -21.86
CA PRO A 214 4.23 4.99 -20.53
C PRO A 214 5.72 4.98 -20.13
N LEU A 215 6.04 5.47 -18.93
CA LEU A 215 7.40 5.54 -18.41
C LEU A 215 7.59 4.70 -17.15
N ALA A 216 8.67 3.91 -17.11
CA ALA A 216 9.16 3.30 -15.88
C ALA A 216 9.89 4.37 -15.06
N VAL A 217 9.36 4.70 -13.89
CA VAL A 217 9.86 5.77 -13.03
C VAL A 217 10.01 5.31 -11.60
N ARG A 218 11.01 5.82 -10.89
CA ARG A 218 11.08 5.73 -9.43
C ARG A 218 10.13 6.77 -8.82
N HIS A 219 9.62 6.51 -7.62
CA HIS A 219 8.76 7.41 -6.83
C HIS A 219 7.36 7.70 -7.41
N ARG A 220 7.02 7.15 -8.59
CA ARG A 220 5.68 7.27 -9.20
C ARG A 220 5.31 8.73 -9.54
N VAL A 221 6.31 9.58 -9.80
CA VAL A 221 6.12 11.01 -10.07
C VAL A 221 6.48 11.35 -11.51
N ILE A 222 5.65 12.18 -12.13
CA ILE A 222 6.00 12.91 -13.35
C ILE A 222 5.72 14.41 -13.14
N VAL A 223 6.60 15.26 -13.63
CA VAL A 223 6.54 16.71 -13.42
C VAL A 223 6.40 17.43 -14.74
N ALA A 224 5.42 18.34 -14.82
CA ALA A 224 5.29 19.32 -15.89
C ALA A 224 5.91 20.64 -15.43
N GLU A 225 6.88 21.15 -16.18
CA GLU A 225 7.57 22.39 -15.86
C GLU A 225 7.27 23.48 -16.90
N GLY A 226 6.80 24.63 -16.43
CA GLY A 226 6.56 25.83 -17.22
C GLY A 226 7.49 26.98 -16.84
N ASP A 227 7.22 28.17 -17.37
CA ASP A 227 8.09 29.34 -17.18
C ASP A 227 8.05 29.89 -15.74
N ALA A 228 6.91 29.75 -15.05
CA ALA A 228 6.66 30.32 -13.73
C ALA A 228 6.75 29.30 -12.57
N GLY A 229 7.00 28.02 -12.87
CA GLY A 229 7.10 26.97 -11.87
C GLY A 229 6.90 25.57 -12.44
N ALA A 230 6.74 24.60 -11.53
CA ALA A 230 6.56 23.19 -11.86
C ALA A 230 5.40 22.58 -11.09
N LEU A 231 4.74 21.59 -11.71
CA LEU A 231 3.66 20.81 -11.14
C LEU A 231 4.00 19.32 -11.19
N ALA A 232 4.14 18.71 -10.03
CA ALA A 232 4.30 17.26 -9.92
C ALA A 232 2.93 16.56 -9.90
N CYS A 233 2.82 15.45 -10.62
CA CYS A 233 1.67 14.56 -10.67
C CYS A 233 2.08 13.19 -10.16
N PHE A 234 1.38 12.70 -9.14
CA PHE A 234 1.69 11.42 -8.50
C PHE A 234 0.44 10.85 -7.82
N PRO A 235 0.33 9.52 -7.68
CA PRO A 235 -0.83 8.91 -7.07
C PRO A 235 -0.68 8.78 -5.54
N PRO A 236 -1.76 8.52 -4.79
CA PRO A 236 -1.64 8.06 -3.40
C PRO A 236 -0.79 6.77 -3.33
N PRO A 237 0.33 6.74 -2.60
CA PRO A 237 1.39 5.74 -2.81
C PRO A 237 0.93 4.31 -2.55
N HIS A 238 0.18 4.05 -1.48
CA HIS A 238 -0.26 2.70 -1.09
C HIS A 238 -1.68 2.35 -1.57
N GLN A 239 -2.53 3.35 -1.82
CA GLN A 239 -3.91 3.12 -2.28
C GLN A 239 -3.99 2.91 -3.81
N PHE A 240 -3.04 3.45 -4.57
CA PHE A 240 -3.00 3.31 -6.03
C PHE A 240 -2.59 1.92 -6.52
N PHE A 241 -1.90 1.15 -5.68
CA PHE A 241 -1.58 -0.23 -6.01
C PHE A 241 -2.57 -1.18 -5.37
N PHE A 242 -2.90 -2.23 -6.12
CA PHE A 242 -3.63 -3.38 -5.63
C PHE A 242 -2.64 -4.52 -5.35
N PRO A 243 -3.01 -5.50 -4.51
CA PRO A 243 -2.08 -6.55 -4.12
C PRO A 243 -1.66 -7.39 -5.32
N ARG A 244 -0.36 -7.66 -5.42
CA ARG A 244 0.28 -8.49 -6.45
C ARG A 244 1.32 -9.40 -5.80
N ASP A 245 1.69 -10.47 -6.49
CA ASP A 245 2.82 -11.34 -6.10
C ASP A 245 4.18 -10.77 -6.56
N ARG A 246 4.18 -9.80 -7.48
CA ARG A 246 5.36 -9.10 -8.00
C ARG A 246 5.18 -7.60 -7.93
N THR A 247 6.28 -6.88 -7.74
CA THR A 247 6.32 -5.42 -7.62
C THR A 247 7.09 -4.78 -8.78
N ASP A 248 7.10 -5.43 -9.93
CA ASP A 248 7.72 -4.92 -11.15
C ASP A 248 7.14 -3.54 -11.51
N ASN A 249 7.99 -2.69 -12.09
CA ASN A 249 7.61 -1.35 -12.49
C ASN A 249 6.82 -1.38 -13.80
N LEU A 250 5.50 -1.29 -13.68
CA LEU A 250 4.55 -1.37 -14.79
C LEU A 250 4.34 -0.05 -15.53
N LYS A 251 5.32 0.86 -15.43
CA LYS A 251 5.29 2.18 -16.06
C LYS A 251 4.11 3.03 -15.59
N SER A 252 4.09 3.35 -14.30
CA SER A 252 2.94 3.92 -13.59
C SER A 252 2.61 5.36 -13.95
N VAL A 253 3.38 6.00 -14.83
CA VAL A 253 3.12 7.35 -15.33
C VAL A 253 3.14 7.39 -16.85
N TRP A 254 2.52 8.42 -17.42
CA TRP A 254 2.49 8.65 -18.85
C TRP A 254 2.60 10.14 -19.17
N PHE A 255 3.05 10.45 -20.38
CA PHE A 255 2.88 11.75 -20.99
C PHE A 255 2.79 11.62 -22.52
N GLY A 256 2.28 12.66 -23.17
CA GLY A 256 2.15 12.73 -24.61
C GLY A 256 0.70 12.86 -25.07
N ARG A 257 0.50 12.65 -26.36
CA ARG A 257 -0.77 12.85 -27.08
C ARG A 257 -1.44 11.52 -27.38
N GLY A 258 -2.78 11.49 -27.33
CA GLY A 258 -3.54 10.32 -27.74
C GLY A 258 -3.62 9.25 -26.64
N HIS A 259 -3.54 9.64 -25.36
CA HIS A 259 -3.55 8.68 -24.26
C HIS A 259 -4.78 7.76 -24.33
N ARG A 260 -4.52 6.45 -24.28
CA ARG A 260 -5.53 5.38 -24.47
C ARG A 260 -6.32 5.44 -25.79
N GLY A 261 -5.92 6.27 -26.75
CA GLY A 261 -6.69 6.52 -27.98
C GLY A 261 -7.98 7.32 -27.78
N TRP A 262 -8.14 7.99 -26.63
CA TRP A 262 -9.38 8.67 -26.23
C TRP A 262 -9.24 10.20 -26.08
N ASP A 263 -8.02 10.73 -26.06
CA ASP A 263 -7.78 12.17 -25.96
C ASP A 263 -6.64 12.63 -26.88
N ASP A 264 -6.98 13.35 -27.95
CA ASP A 264 -6.02 13.92 -28.89
C ASP A 264 -5.30 15.17 -28.37
N ARG A 265 -5.52 15.56 -27.11
CA ARG A 265 -4.75 16.62 -26.46
C ARG A 265 -3.45 16.05 -25.89
N ILE A 266 -2.48 16.92 -25.66
CA ILE A 266 -1.25 16.54 -24.96
C ILE A 266 -1.52 16.56 -23.46
N GLY A 267 -1.00 15.58 -22.74
CA GLY A 267 -1.18 15.49 -21.32
C GLY A 267 -0.11 14.69 -20.61
N PHE A 268 -0.31 14.51 -19.33
CA PHE A 268 0.52 13.71 -18.45
C PHE A 268 -0.29 13.25 -17.25
N GLY A 269 0.10 12.11 -16.67
CA GLY A 269 -0.67 11.53 -15.58
C GLY A 269 -0.07 10.26 -15.01
N VAL A 270 -0.86 9.65 -14.13
CA VAL A 270 -0.66 8.31 -13.60
C VAL A 270 -1.46 7.31 -14.43
N ARG A 271 -0.98 6.08 -14.52
CA ARG A 271 -1.67 4.99 -15.22
C ARG A 271 -1.44 3.64 -14.58
N GLN A 272 -2.33 2.71 -14.89
CA GLN A 272 -2.24 1.32 -14.47
C GLN A 272 -2.22 0.39 -15.69
N ALA A 273 -1.35 -0.63 -15.64
CA ALA A 273 -1.28 -1.64 -16.70
C ALA A 273 -2.26 -2.80 -16.43
N GLU A 274 -3.02 -3.17 -17.46
CA GLU A 274 -4.07 -4.21 -17.39
C GLU A 274 -3.53 -5.55 -16.92
N THR A 275 -2.41 -5.99 -17.50
CA THR A 275 -1.85 -7.33 -17.29
C THR A 275 -1.01 -7.45 -16.03
N GLY A 276 -0.71 -6.35 -15.34
CA GLY A 276 -0.13 -6.35 -14.00
C GLY A 276 1.20 -7.07 -13.76
N GLY A 277 1.87 -7.58 -14.80
CA GLY A 277 3.14 -8.30 -14.71
C GLY A 277 3.06 -9.76 -14.25
N GLY A 278 1.86 -10.32 -14.05
CA GLY A 278 1.68 -11.64 -13.43
C GLY A 278 0.41 -12.39 -13.85
N SER A 279 0.28 -13.64 -13.39
CA SER A 279 -0.85 -14.52 -13.72
C SER A 279 -2.15 -14.14 -13.00
N PHE A 280 -2.05 -13.52 -11.81
CA PHE A 280 -3.17 -13.11 -10.99
C PHE A 280 -3.02 -11.63 -10.63
N VAL A 281 -3.93 -10.82 -11.16
CA VAL A 281 -3.90 -9.36 -11.10
C VAL A 281 -5.35 -8.93 -10.89
N PRO A 282 -5.82 -8.83 -9.64
CA PRO A 282 -7.25 -8.76 -9.39
C PRO A 282 -7.89 -7.42 -9.79
N TRP A 283 -7.16 -6.34 -10.03
CA TRP A 283 -7.73 -4.98 -10.18
C TRP A 283 -8.55 -4.55 -8.94
N PHE A 284 -9.01 -3.29 -8.89
CA PHE A 284 -9.85 -2.81 -7.79
C PHE A 284 -11.25 -3.39 -7.85
N ASN A 285 -11.86 -3.61 -6.68
CA ASN A 285 -13.27 -3.95 -6.56
C ASN A 285 -14.16 -2.73 -6.79
N ALA A 286 -15.30 -2.92 -7.45
CA ALA A 286 -16.40 -1.95 -7.49
C ALA A 286 -17.72 -2.59 -7.03
N PRO A 287 -17.95 -2.74 -5.70
CA PRO A 287 -19.24 -3.23 -5.20
C PRO A 287 -20.41 -2.30 -5.59
N PRO A 288 -21.60 -2.84 -5.93
CA PRO A 288 -22.74 -2.04 -6.36
C PRO A 288 -23.12 -0.92 -5.39
N GLY A 289 -23.25 0.29 -5.92
CA GLY A 289 -23.69 1.48 -5.17
C GLY A 289 -22.65 2.06 -4.22
N THR A 290 -21.41 1.56 -4.24
CA THR A 290 -20.31 2.15 -3.46
C THR A 290 -19.58 3.22 -4.28
N GLU A 291 -19.17 4.30 -3.62
CA GLU A 291 -18.42 5.39 -4.25
C GLU A 291 -16.95 5.02 -4.30
N GLN A 292 -16.41 4.82 -5.50
CA GLN A 292 -15.00 4.58 -5.73
C GLN A 292 -14.30 5.93 -5.87
N HIS A 293 -13.20 6.13 -5.13
CA HIS A 293 -12.42 7.36 -5.09
C HIS A 293 -11.15 7.23 -5.92
N LEU A 294 -11.15 7.73 -7.16
CA LEU A 294 -10.06 7.57 -8.11
C LEU A 294 -9.15 8.80 -8.11
N GLY A 295 -8.22 8.82 -7.16
CA GLY A 295 -7.43 9.99 -6.82
C GLY A 295 -6.09 10.11 -7.53
N VAL A 296 -5.69 11.35 -7.80
CA VAL A 296 -4.33 11.77 -8.16
C VAL A 296 -4.01 13.08 -7.45
N PHE A 297 -2.76 13.23 -7.00
CA PHE A 297 -2.28 14.47 -6.40
C PHE A 297 -1.50 15.31 -7.40
N TYR A 298 -1.70 16.62 -7.29
CA TYR A 298 -0.89 17.63 -7.95
C TYR A 298 -0.19 18.48 -6.89
N LEU A 299 1.14 18.56 -6.96
CA LEU A 299 1.94 19.40 -6.08
C LEU A 299 2.50 20.61 -6.83
N LEU A 300 2.29 21.79 -6.27
CA LEU A 300 2.72 23.06 -6.84
C LEU A 300 4.09 23.48 -6.31
N SER A 301 4.95 23.92 -7.23
CA SER A 301 6.24 24.54 -6.91
C SER A 301 6.43 25.81 -7.74
N ARG A 302 6.93 26.88 -7.12
CA ARG A 302 7.46 28.06 -7.83
C ARG A 302 8.85 27.82 -8.42
N GLY A 303 9.51 26.76 -7.97
CA GLY A 303 10.81 26.34 -8.47
C GLY A 303 10.70 25.50 -9.75
N LYS A 304 11.83 24.89 -10.12
CA LYS A 304 11.92 24.01 -11.29
C LYS A 304 11.48 22.59 -10.96
N ALA A 305 11.56 21.70 -11.95
CA ALA A 305 11.20 20.29 -11.79
C ALA A 305 11.88 19.61 -10.59
N GLU A 306 13.15 19.92 -10.34
CA GLU A 306 13.91 19.36 -9.21
C GLU A 306 13.33 19.77 -7.85
N ASP A 307 12.81 20.99 -7.75
CA ASP A 307 12.18 21.50 -6.53
C ASP A 307 10.83 20.83 -6.29
N ALA A 308 10.02 20.67 -7.34
CA ALA A 308 8.75 19.95 -7.26
C ALA A 308 8.95 18.47 -6.89
N LEU A 309 9.96 17.81 -7.46
CA LEU A 309 10.32 16.43 -7.11
C LEU A 309 10.73 16.33 -5.64
N ARG A 310 11.68 17.16 -5.19
CA ARG A 310 12.16 17.16 -3.81
C ARG A 310 11.02 17.37 -2.81
N GLU A 311 10.12 18.30 -3.11
CA GLU A 311 8.96 18.58 -2.26
C GLU A 311 7.96 17.41 -2.26
N THR A 312 7.72 16.80 -3.43
CA THR A 312 6.85 15.62 -3.55
C THR A 312 7.37 14.44 -2.73
N LEU A 313 8.69 14.20 -2.73
CA LEU A 313 9.29 13.10 -1.98
C LEU A 313 9.15 13.23 -0.46
N ARG A 314 8.88 14.43 0.08
CA ARG A 314 8.57 14.58 1.52
C ARG A 314 7.32 13.80 1.92
N TYR A 315 6.39 13.59 1.00
CA TYR A 315 5.14 12.88 1.26
C TYR A 315 5.31 11.38 1.50
N THR A 316 6.44 10.79 1.08
CA THR A 316 6.78 9.38 1.32
C THR A 316 8.12 9.22 2.05
N HIS A 317 8.63 10.31 2.65
CA HIS A 317 9.98 10.36 3.22
C HIS A 317 11.09 9.91 2.25
N GLY A 318 10.90 10.13 0.94
CA GLY A 318 11.81 9.66 -0.10
C GLY A 318 11.71 8.16 -0.36
N ASP A 319 10.54 7.57 -0.11
CA ASP A 319 10.28 6.13 -0.12
C ASP A 319 11.09 5.38 0.95
N ARG A 320 11.21 5.99 2.14
CA ARG A 320 11.94 5.43 3.28
C ARG A 320 11.04 5.36 4.51
N PHE A 321 11.33 4.43 5.41
CA PHE A 321 10.72 4.37 6.73
C PHE A 321 11.57 5.18 7.72
N PRO A 322 11.07 6.29 8.29
CA PRO A 322 11.91 7.13 9.14
C PRO A 322 12.41 6.43 10.40
N ASP A 323 13.60 6.80 10.87
CA ASP A 323 14.09 6.33 12.16
C ASP A 323 13.16 6.81 13.29
N LEU A 324 12.81 5.88 14.18
CA LEU A 324 12.03 6.17 15.36
C LEU A 324 12.81 5.72 16.60
N PRO A 325 13.19 6.63 17.51
CA PRO A 325 13.95 6.26 18.71
C PRO A 325 13.30 5.12 19.49
N GLY A 326 14.13 4.15 19.93
CA GLY A 326 13.66 2.97 20.65
C GLY A 326 12.90 1.95 19.80
N HIS A 327 12.92 2.09 18.48
CA HIS A 327 12.27 1.17 17.55
C HIS A 327 13.23 0.67 16.46
N VAL A 328 12.90 -0.50 15.93
CA VAL A 328 13.58 -1.16 14.80
C VAL A 328 12.51 -1.55 13.79
N THR A 329 12.75 -1.33 12.50
CA THR A 329 11.81 -1.65 11.43
C THR A 329 11.88 -3.12 11.03
N PHE A 330 10.72 -3.77 10.92
CA PHE A 330 10.58 -5.18 10.62
C PHE A 330 9.56 -5.42 9.52
N THR A 331 9.97 -6.17 8.50
CA THR A 331 9.08 -6.66 7.43
C THR A 331 9.15 -8.18 7.35
N SER A 332 8.09 -8.80 6.85
CA SER A 332 7.94 -10.25 6.81
C SER A 332 7.23 -10.73 5.54
N HIS A 333 7.39 -12.03 5.28
CA HIS A 333 6.74 -12.77 4.20
C HIS A 333 7.35 -12.47 2.83
N TRP A 334 8.63 -12.85 2.69
CA TRP A 334 9.43 -12.62 1.49
C TRP A 334 9.87 -13.93 0.82
N HIS A 335 9.38 -14.17 -0.39
CA HIS A 335 9.69 -15.35 -1.20
C HIS A 335 10.87 -15.06 -2.14
N MET A 336 12.07 -14.90 -1.58
CA MET A 336 13.26 -14.45 -2.33
C MET A 336 14.06 -15.60 -2.96
N ALA A 337 13.84 -16.84 -2.50
CA ALA A 337 14.51 -18.06 -2.96
C ALA A 337 16.05 -17.97 -2.88
N ILE A 338 16.58 -17.30 -1.85
CA ILE A 338 18.02 -17.04 -1.71
C ILE A 338 18.81 -18.34 -1.54
N ALA A 339 18.23 -19.34 -0.87
CA ALA A 339 18.89 -20.61 -0.61
C ALA A 339 19.06 -21.41 -1.91
N VAL A 340 17.98 -21.53 -2.68
CA VAL A 340 17.98 -22.22 -3.97
C VAL A 340 18.88 -21.50 -4.96
N ALA A 341 18.86 -20.16 -5.00
CA ALA A 341 19.76 -19.38 -5.85
C ALA A 341 21.23 -19.64 -5.53
N ALA A 342 21.62 -19.58 -4.24
CA ALA A 342 22.99 -19.82 -3.82
C ALA A 342 23.48 -21.25 -4.12
N LEU A 343 22.62 -22.26 -3.97
CA LEU A 343 22.94 -23.64 -4.35
C LEU A 343 23.17 -23.78 -5.87
N GLN A 344 22.37 -23.09 -6.69
CA GLN A 344 22.54 -23.07 -8.15
C GLN A 344 23.82 -22.36 -8.57
N GLU A 345 24.14 -21.21 -7.96
CA GLU A 345 25.40 -20.50 -8.20
C GLU A 345 26.62 -21.36 -7.85
N GLN A 346 26.58 -22.02 -6.69
CA GLN A 346 27.63 -22.93 -6.26
C GLN A 346 27.80 -24.10 -7.24
N ALA A 347 26.71 -24.72 -7.70
CA ALA A 347 26.75 -25.80 -8.68
C ALA A 347 27.32 -25.35 -10.04
N ARG A 348 27.12 -24.07 -10.42
CA ARG A 348 27.69 -23.47 -11.63
C ARG A 348 29.14 -23.02 -11.47
N GLY A 349 29.67 -23.02 -10.24
CA GLY A 349 31.00 -22.48 -9.92
C GLY A 349 31.08 -20.96 -10.06
N THR A 350 29.95 -20.25 -10.02
CA THR A 350 29.91 -18.79 -10.02
C THR A 350 30.07 -18.26 -8.59
N GLY A 351 30.75 -17.13 -8.41
CA GLY A 351 30.83 -16.48 -7.10
C GLY A 351 29.46 -15.99 -6.64
N ARG A 352 29.21 -16.01 -5.33
CA ARG A 352 27.95 -15.52 -4.73
C ARG A 352 27.87 -14.00 -4.88
N THR A 353 26.83 -13.53 -5.57
CA THR A 353 26.59 -12.08 -5.72
C THR A 353 25.78 -11.54 -4.54
N VAL A 354 25.83 -10.22 -4.31
CA VAL A 354 24.88 -9.57 -3.39
C VAL A 354 23.66 -9.19 -4.22
N PRO A 355 22.47 -9.74 -3.94
CA PRO A 355 21.28 -9.39 -4.69
C PRO A 355 20.85 -7.93 -4.47
N ASP A 356 20.25 -7.31 -5.49
CA ASP A 356 19.82 -5.91 -5.45
C ASP A 356 18.89 -5.58 -4.28
N PHE A 357 18.02 -6.53 -3.89
CA PHE A 357 17.07 -6.34 -2.81
C PHE A 357 17.72 -5.99 -1.47
N VAL A 358 18.97 -6.42 -1.24
CA VAL A 358 19.72 -6.08 -0.02
C VAL A 358 19.92 -4.57 0.05
N ARG A 359 20.33 -3.96 -1.06
CA ARG A 359 20.47 -2.50 -1.15
C ARG A 359 19.10 -1.82 -1.09
N MET A 360 18.08 -2.37 -1.74
CA MET A 360 16.74 -1.80 -1.71
C MET A 360 16.19 -1.71 -0.28
N PHE A 361 16.30 -2.77 0.53
CA PHE A 361 15.87 -2.76 1.93
C PHE A 361 16.61 -1.71 2.76
N LYS A 362 17.93 -1.60 2.59
CA LYS A 362 18.74 -0.58 3.25
C LYS A 362 18.36 0.84 2.84
N ASP A 363 18.20 1.08 1.54
CA ASP A 363 17.79 2.37 1.01
C ASP A 363 16.44 2.80 1.60
N MET A 364 15.52 1.86 1.84
CA MET A 364 14.21 2.08 2.46
C MET A 364 14.23 2.17 4.00
N ASN A 365 15.38 1.98 4.65
CA ASN A 365 15.52 1.90 6.10
C ASN A 365 14.77 0.72 6.74
N VAL A 366 14.86 -0.45 6.12
CA VAL A 366 14.38 -1.71 6.68
C VAL A 366 15.51 -2.38 7.45
N ASP A 367 15.36 -2.54 8.76
CA ASP A 367 16.37 -3.11 9.63
C ASP A 367 16.34 -4.64 9.64
N LEU A 368 15.14 -5.23 9.64
CA LEU A 368 14.91 -6.67 9.79
C LEU A 368 13.98 -7.18 8.67
N VAL A 369 14.40 -8.24 7.98
CA VAL A 369 13.61 -8.87 6.89
C VAL A 369 13.42 -10.35 7.20
N HIS A 370 12.19 -10.78 7.41
CA HIS A 370 11.83 -12.17 7.63
C HIS A 370 11.40 -12.87 6.34
N LEU A 371 12.17 -13.89 5.96
CA LEU A 371 11.95 -14.67 4.74
C LEU A 371 10.84 -15.71 4.91
N ALA A 372 10.34 -16.20 3.79
CA ALA A 372 9.35 -17.27 3.70
C ALA A 372 9.80 -18.29 2.63
N GLU A 373 11.00 -18.84 2.77
CA GLU A 373 11.61 -19.72 1.75
C GLU A 373 10.86 -21.07 1.62
N PHE A 374 11.16 -21.80 0.53
CA PHE A 374 10.67 -23.15 0.25
C PHE A 374 9.16 -23.26 -0.01
N HIS A 375 8.55 -22.20 -0.55
CA HIS A 375 7.15 -22.16 -0.95
C HIS A 375 6.99 -22.54 -2.43
N GLY A 376 6.99 -23.85 -2.70
CA GLY A 376 6.89 -24.43 -4.05
C GLY A 376 8.24 -24.81 -4.67
N ASP A 377 9.34 -24.48 -4.01
CA ASP A 377 10.70 -24.92 -4.28
C ASP A 377 11.33 -25.66 -3.08
N GLY A 378 12.54 -26.19 -3.27
CA GLY A 378 13.25 -27.00 -2.27
C GLY A 378 12.61 -28.37 -2.01
N HIS A 379 13.07 -29.04 -0.94
CA HIS A 379 12.67 -30.41 -0.60
C HIS A 379 12.30 -30.55 0.89
N PRO A 380 11.26 -29.86 1.39
CA PRO A 380 10.91 -29.84 2.82
C PRO A 380 10.68 -31.21 3.46
N GLN A 381 10.23 -32.21 2.68
CA GLN A 381 9.96 -33.57 3.14
C GLN A 381 11.10 -34.57 2.89
N ASP A 382 12.21 -34.16 2.25
CA ASP A 382 13.37 -35.03 2.06
C ASP A 382 13.99 -35.43 3.41
N PRO A 383 14.40 -36.69 3.62
CA PRO A 383 14.90 -37.19 4.90
C PRO A 383 16.26 -36.62 5.35
N GLY A 384 16.84 -35.70 4.59
CA GLY A 384 18.05 -34.98 4.97
C GLY A 384 19.04 -34.69 3.82
N PRO A 385 19.30 -35.62 2.88
CA PRO A 385 20.31 -35.44 1.83
C PRO A 385 20.13 -34.19 0.96
N LEU A 386 18.91 -33.74 0.74
CA LEU A 386 18.59 -32.49 0.03
C LEU A 386 18.16 -31.40 1.01
N ARG A 387 17.31 -31.73 1.99
CA ARG A 387 16.73 -30.74 2.92
C ARG A 387 17.76 -30.03 3.80
N LEU A 388 18.72 -30.77 4.36
CA LEU A 388 19.67 -30.18 5.31
C LEU A 388 20.67 -29.23 4.62
N PRO A 389 21.21 -29.55 3.43
CA PRO A 389 21.96 -28.58 2.63
C PRO A 389 21.15 -27.33 2.26
N GLU A 390 19.84 -27.45 1.99
CA GLU A 390 18.98 -26.29 1.70
C GLU A 390 18.82 -25.37 2.91
N LEU A 391 18.55 -25.92 4.09
CA LEU A 391 18.50 -25.14 5.33
C LEU A 391 19.85 -24.50 5.66
N GLU A 392 20.95 -25.24 5.50
CA GLU A 392 22.30 -24.71 5.67
C GLU A 392 22.55 -23.53 4.71
N ALA A 393 22.15 -23.65 3.44
CA ALA A 393 22.27 -22.57 2.46
C ALA A 393 21.45 -21.34 2.85
N MET A 394 20.19 -21.52 3.29
CA MET A 394 19.35 -20.43 3.78
C MET A 394 20.03 -19.69 4.95
N PHE A 395 20.50 -20.43 5.96
CA PHE A 395 21.14 -19.83 7.13
C PHE A 395 22.46 -19.15 6.77
N ALA A 396 23.26 -19.76 5.88
CA ALA A 396 24.52 -19.18 5.42
C ALA A 396 24.29 -17.89 4.63
N GLU A 397 23.28 -17.83 3.76
CA GLU A 397 22.96 -16.64 2.99
C GLU A 397 22.34 -15.54 3.85
N CYS A 398 21.44 -15.89 4.79
CA CYS A 398 20.94 -14.91 5.76
C CYS A 398 22.10 -14.29 6.54
N ARG A 399 23.04 -15.10 7.03
CA ARG A 399 24.24 -14.61 7.73
C ARG A 399 25.12 -13.73 6.84
N ARG A 400 25.39 -14.17 5.60
CA ARG A 400 26.30 -13.50 4.67
C ARG A 400 25.77 -12.15 4.21
N LEU A 401 24.46 -12.04 3.99
CA LEU A 401 23.79 -10.84 3.50
C LEU A 401 23.36 -9.89 4.65
N SER A 402 23.50 -10.32 5.90
CA SER A 402 23.28 -9.48 7.07
C SER A 402 24.56 -8.75 7.46
N ASP A 403 24.41 -7.53 7.94
CA ASP A 403 25.50 -6.71 8.48
C ASP A 403 25.00 -5.74 9.54
N GLU A 404 25.72 -4.65 9.78
CA GLU A 404 25.37 -3.68 10.80
C GLU A 404 24.09 -2.90 10.49
N ASP A 405 23.63 -2.86 9.23
CA ASP A 405 22.45 -2.09 8.78
C ASP A 405 21.23 -2.97 8.48
N LEU A 406 21.42 -4.26 8.23
CA LEU A 406 20.35 -5.18 7.82
C LEU A 406 20.53 -6.55 8.46
N LEU A 407 19.45 -7.13 8.98
CA LEU A 407 19.40 -8.53 9.40
C LEU A 407 18.33 -9.29 8.61
N LEU A 408 18.77 -10.29 7.84
CA LEU A 408 17.88 -11.28 7.22
C LEU A 408 17.61 -12.41 8.22
N LEU A 409 16.33 -12.67 8.44
CA LEU A 409 15.83 -13.70 9.35
C LEU A 409 15.32 -14.89 8.52
N PRO A 410 15.87 -16.10 8.72
CA PRO A 410 15.39 -17.28 8.03
C PRO A 410 13.97 -17.62 8.50
N GLY A 411 13.15 -18.07 7.56
CA GLY A 411 11.75 -18.42 7.81
C GLY A 411 11.17 -19.17 6.62
N GLU A 412 10.05 -19.84 6.86
CA GLU A 412 9.36 -20.68 5.88
C GLU A 412 7.85 -20.46 6.00
N GLU A 413 7.15 -20.43 4.86
CA GLU A 413 5.69 -20.58 4.81
C GLU A 413 5.34 -22.07 4.77
N ALA A 414 5.56 -22.73 5.90
CA ALA A 414 5.52 -24.19 5.99
C ALA A 414 4.12 -24.69 6.34
N ASN A 415 3.33 -24.95 5.29
CA ASN A 415 1.91 -25.29 5.30
C ASN A 415 1.60 -26.75 5.72
N VAL A 416 2.21 -27.21 6.81
CA VAL A 416 2.07 -28.59 7.33
C VAL A 416 1.80 -28.64 8.84
N TYR A 417 0.98 -29.61 9.25
CA TYR A 417 0.71 -30.05 10.63
C TYR A 417 -0.19 -29.20 11.55
N LEU A 418 -0.23 -27.86 11.45
CA LEU A 418 -1.04 -27.04 12.37
C LEU A 418 -2.46 -26.71 11.84
N GLY A 419 -2.66 -26.52 10.54
CA GLY A 419 -4.00 -26.24 10.00
C GLY A 419 -4.99 -27.41 10.06
N LEU A 420 -6.29 -27.10 9.99
CA LEU A 420 -7.37 -28.09 10.01
C LEU A 420 -7.78 -28.52 8.60
N LYS A 421 -7.66 -29.83 8.32
CA LYS A 421 -8.11 -30.43 7.05
C LYS A 421 -9.57 -30.83 7.18
N GLU A 422 -10.46 -30.00 6.62
CA GLU A 422 -11.88 -30.32 6.48
C GLU A 422 -12.27 -30.44 4.99
N PRO A 423 -13.23 -31.30 4.62
CA PRO A 423 -13.69 -31.42 3.24
C PRO A 423 -14.12 -30.06 2.67
N GLY A 424 -13.50 -29.66 1.55
CA GLY A 424 -13.81 -28.40 0.87
C GLY A 424 -13.25 -27.13 1.52
N LYS A 425 -12.47 -27.25 2.60
CA LYS A 425 -11.83 -26.10 3.26
C LYS A 425 -10.31 -26.25 3.22
N HIS A 426 -9.64 -25.24 2.69
CA HIS A 426 -8.19 -25.19 2.75
C HIS A 426 -7.74 -24.95 4.21
N PRO A 427 -6.71 -25.65 4.72
CA PRO A 427 -6.24 -25.52 6.10
C PRO A 427 -5.59 -24.18 6.45
N GLY A 428 -5.50 -23.26 5.49
CA GLY A 428 -4.75 -22.01 5.59
C GLY A 428 -3.26 -22.14 5.33
N HIS A 429 -2.61 -20.98 5.26
CA HIS A 429 -1.17 -20.85 5.30
C HIS A 429 -0.72 -20.09 6.55
N TRP A 430 0.51 -20.31 6.97
CA TRP A 430 1.12 -19.64 8.10
C TRP A 430 2.64 -19.61 7.95
N LEU A 431 3.26 -18.63 8.61
CA LEU A 431 4.72 -18.53 8.70
C LEU A 431 5.21 -19.05 10.04
N TYR A 432 6.48 -19.43 10.07
CA TYR A 432 7.22 -19.69 11.30
C TYR A 432 8.44 -18.79 11.41
N LEU A 433 8.71 -18.32 12.63
CA LEU A 433 9.92 -17.59 12.98
C LEU A 433 10.51 -18.21 14.25
N PHE A 434 11.72 -18.77 14.14
CA PHE A 434 12.51 -19.24 15.28
C PHE A 434 13.49 -18.16 15.71
N PRO A 435 13.96 -18.10 16.98
CA PRO A 435 14.87 -17.05 17.47
C PRO A 435 16.33 -17.21 17.02
N ARG A 436 16.64 -18.26 16.28
CA ARG A 436 17.95 -18.63 15.76
C ARG A 436 17.78 -19.65 14.62
N PRO A 437 18.83 -20.00 13.86
CA PRO A 437 18.76 -21.13 12.93
C PRO A 437 18.38 -22.43 13.64
N VAL A 438 17.37 -23.13 13.11
CA VAL A 438 16.87 -24.42 13.62
C VAL A 438 16.80 -25.42 12.47
N PHE A 439 17.54 -26.53 12.58
CA PHE A 439 17.49 -27.59 11.58
C PHE A 439 16.32 -28.53 11.84
N TRP A 440 15.41 -28.61 10.86
CA TRP A 440 14.22 -29.44 10.98
C TRP A 440 13.74 -29.99 9.62
N ILE A 441 13.12 -31.17 9.66
CA ILE A 441 12.60 -31.89 8.49
C ILE A 441 11.10 -32.10 8.66
N MET A 442 10.31 -31.83 7.60
CA MET A 442 8.84 -31.98 7.59
C MET A 442 8.42 -33.44 7.33
N ARG A 443 9.11 -34.38 7.98
CA ARG A 443 8.88 -35.82 7.88
C ARG A 443 9.44 -36.51 9.12
N ARG A 444 8.68 -37.46 9.66
CA ARG A 444 9.15 -38.41 10.66
C ARG A 444 8.50 -39.77 10.44
N SER A 445 9.33 -40.79 10.20
CA SER A 445 8.91 -42.17 10.02
C SER A 445 8.74 -42.87 11.37
N PRO A 446 7.96 -43.97 11.45
CA PRO A 446 7.89 -44.79 12.65
C PRO A 446 9.29 -45.24 13.11
N GLY A 447 9.59 -45.06 14.41
CA GLY A 447 10.88 -45.40 15.00
C GLY A 447 11.95 -44.31 14.91
N GLU A 448 11.78 -43.28 14.08
CA GLU A 448 12.70 -42.13 14.07
C GLU A 448 12.48 -41.24 15.31
N PRO A 449 13.55 -40.77 15.97
CA PRO A 449 13.41 -39.85 17.10
C PRO A 449 12.88 -38.49 16.63
N PHE A 450 12.15 -37.81 17.51
CA PHE A 450 11.71 -36.42 17.28
C PHE A 450 12.90 -35.47 17.17
N ALA A 451 13.92 -35.68 18.01
CA ALA A 451 15.13 -34.87 18.04
C ALA A 451 16.34 -35.80 18.19
N GLU A 452 17.40 -35.52 17.45
CA GLU A 452 18.69 -36.21 17.53
C GLU A 452 19.85 -35.22 17.40
N GLU A 453 21.04 -35.59 17.85
CA GLU A 453 22.24 -34.82 17.61
C GLU A 453 22.89 -35.25 16.29
N HIS A 454 22.91 -34.35 15.31
CA HIS A 454 23.55 -34.56 14.03
C HIS A 454 25.00 -34.03 14.06
N PRO A 455 26.00 -34.81 13.63
CA PRO A 455 27.42 -34.45 13.78
C PRO A 455 27.82 -33.13 13.09
N LYS A 456 27.09 -32.73 12.04
CA LYS A 456 27.32 -31.48 11.31
C LYS A 456 26.40 -30.32 11.73
N TYR A 457 25.15 -30.62 12.10
CA TYR A 457 24.08 -29.61 12.19
C TYR A 457 23.62 -29.36 13.63
N GLY A 458 24.19 -30.07 14.61
CA GLY A 458 23.73 -30.04 16.00
C GLY A 458 22.37 -30.71 16.13
N THR A 459 21.52 -30.19 17.01
CA THR A 459 20.17 -30.72 17.22
C THR A 459 19.34 -30.63 15.93
N LEU A 460 18.92 -31.79 15.44
CA LEU A 460 18.07 -31.96 14.27
C LEU A 460 16.68 -32.46 14.70
N TYR A 461 15.64 -31.75 14.28
CA TYR A 461 14.25 -32.12 14.53
C TYR A 461 13.60 -32.82 13.33
N ARG A 462 12.81 -33.86 13.59
CA ARG A 462 11.92 -34.48 12.61
C ARG A 462 10.49 -34.28 13.06
N VAL A 463 9.71 -33.58 12.24
CA VAL A 463 8.32 -33.25 12.53
C VAL A 463 7.43 -34.09 11.62
N GLY A 464 6.67 -35.02 12.19
CA GLY A 464 5.75 -35.87 11.43
C GLY A 464 4.27 -35.64 11.74
N SER A 465 3.95 -34.82 12.74
CA SER A 465 2.59 -34.60 13.22
C SER A 465 2.40 -33.20 13.80
N ARG A 466 1.15 -32.89 14.15
CA ARG A 466 0.77 -31.67 14.87
C ARG A 466 1.50 -31.55 16.20
N GLU A 467 1.50 -32.64 16.97
CA GLU A 467 2.12 -32.70 18.30
C GLU A 467 3.62 -32.45 18.22
N ASP A 468 4.29 -33.01 17.21
CA ASP A 468 5.71 -32.74 16.96
C ASP A 468 5.94 -31.26 16.61
N MET A 469 5.06 -30.63 15.82
CA MET A 469 5.22 -29.22 15.44
C MET A 469 5.02 -28.28 16.64
N ILE A 470 3.99 -28.54 17.46
CA ILE A 470 3.77 -27.81 18.72
C ILE A 470 5.01 -27.95 19.61
N ARG A 471 5.51 -29.18 19.79
CA ARG A 471 6.71 -29.46 20.59
C ARG A 471 7.95 -28.73 20.06
N LEU A 472 8.10 -28.62 18.74
CA LEU A 472 9.19 -27.86 18.12
C LEU A 472 9.08 -26.37 18.45
N LEU A 473 7.91 -25.77 18.24
CA LEU A 473 7.67 -24.34 18.53
C LEU A 473 7.89 -24.03 20.01
N GLU A 474 7.42 -24.88 20.91
CA GLU A 474 7.64 -24.71 22.35
C GLU A 474 9.12 -24.83 22.73
N ARG A 475 9.79 -25.89 22.26
CA ARG A 475 11.19 -26.17 22.64
C ARG A 475 12.17 -25.15 22.09
N GLU A 476 11.90 -24.61 20.90
CA GLU A 476 12.74 -23.62 20.23
C GLU A 476 12.21 -22.19 20.39
N HIS A 477 11.22 -21.96 21.26
CA HIS A 477 10.62 -20.65 21.52
C HIS A 477 10.14 -19.93 20.26
N GLY A 478 9.70 -20.68 19.25
CA GLY A 478 9.25 -20.16 17.95
C GLY A 478 7.96 -19.35 18.04
N LEU A 479 7.66 -18.66 16.94
CA LEU A 479 6.40 -17.99 16.67
C LEU A 479 5.79 -18.49 15.37
N ALA A 480 4.46 -18.48 15.32
CA ALA A 480 3.67 -18.78 14.14
C ALA A 480 2.50 -17.79 14.00
N TRP A 481 2.02 -17.55 12.79
CA TRP A 481 0.80 -16.76 12.55
C TRP A 481 0.16 -17.08 11.22
N THR A 482 -1.15 -16.88 11.13
CA THR A 482 -1.90 -17.05 9.89
C THR A 482 -1.45 -16.04 8.83
N ALA A 483 -0.98 -16.53 7.68
CA ALA A 483 -0.69 -15.69 6.52
C ALA A 483 -1.99 -15.30 5.80
N HIS A 484 -2.05 -14.07 5.27
CA HIS A 484 -3.13 -13.53 4.45
C HIS A 484 -4.55 -14.03 4.84
N PRO A 485 -5.01 -13.80 6.08
CA PRO A 485 -6.16 -14.49 6.69
C PRO A 485 -7.52 -14.11 6.09
N ARG A 486 -8.43 -15.05 5.85
CA ARG A 486 -9.71 -14.82 5.15
C ARG A 486 -9.56 -14.43 3.67
N ILE A 487 -8.46 -14.79 3.01
CA ILE A 487 -8.30 -14.75 1.55
C ILE A 487 -7.28 -15.80 1.08
N LYS A 488 -7.11 -15.97 -0.24
CA LYS A 488 -6.20 -16.97 -0.84
C LYS A 488 -6.48 -18.36 -0.22
N ALA A 489 -5.43 -19.13 0.03
CA ALA A 489 -5.47 -20.42 0.71
C ALA A 489 -5.92 -20.33 2.19
N SER A 490 -5.93 -19.13 2.77
CA SER A 490 -6.38 -18.85 4.14
C SER A 490 -7.83 -18.35 4.23
N SER A 491 -8.65 -18.57 3.20
CA SER A 491 -10.03 -18.08 3.14
C SER A 491 -10.93 -18.52 4.31
N TRP A 492 -10.60 -19.63 4.97
CA TRP A 492 -11.34 -20.17 6.12
C TRP A 492 -10.66 -19.89 7.47
N THR A 493 -9.51 -19.24 7.48
CA THR A 493 -8.60 -19.22 8.64
C THR A 493 -8.30 -17.78 9.08
N PRO A 494 -8.15 -17.54 10.39
CA PRO A 494 -8.06 -18.52 11.48
C PRO A 494 -9.40 -19.08 12.00
N ASP A 495 -10.53 -18.62 11.48
CA ASP A 495 -11.87 -18.93 11.99
C ASP A 495 -12.15 -20.42 12.27
N ILE A 496 -11.74 -21.32 11.37
CA ILE A 496 -11.98 -22.77 11.55
C ILE A 496 -11.19 -23.39 12.71
N TYR A 497 -10.01 -22.84 13.04
CA TYR A 497 -9.10 -23.41 14.03
C TYR A 497 -8.88 -22.55 15.26
N LYS A 498 -9.65 -21.47 15.43
CA LYS A 498 -9.54 -20.57 16.58
C LYS A 498 -9.70 -21.24 17.96
N ASN A 499 -10.29 -22.43 17.99
CA ASN A 499 -10.49 -23.18 19.24
C ASN A 499 -9.40 -24.23 19.51
N GLU A 500 -8.48 -24.43 18.57
CA GLU A 500 -7.42 -25.44 18.65
C GLU A 500 -6.31 -25.04 19.62
N ASP A 501 -5.63 -26.03 20.21
CA ASP A 501 -4.57 -25.82 21.21
C ASP A 501 -3.45 -24.90 20.70
N PHE A 502 -2.95 -25.12 19.49
CA PHE A 502 -1.88 -24.34 18.90
C PHE A 502 -2.31 -22.90 18.66
N TYR A 503 -3.58 -22.65 18.29
CA TYR A 503 -4.05 -21.29 18.10
C TYR A 503 -4.10 -20.56 19.43
N LYS A 504 -4.57 -21.22 20.49
CA LYS A 504 -4.65 -20.64 21.84
C LYS A 504 -3.27 -20.43 22.47
N ALA A 505 -2.26 -21.19 22.05
CA ALA A 505 -0.91 -21.07 22.57
C ALA A 505 -0.27 -19.70 22.31
N ASP A 506 0.62 -19.28 23.21
CA ASP A 506 1.36 -18.01 23.15
C ASP A 506 2.32 -17.92 21.96
N PHE A 507 2.72 -19.05 21.38
CA PHE A 507 3.53 -19.05 20.17
C PHE A 507 2.74 -18.70 18.92
N TRP A 508 1.41 -18.79 18.94
CA TRP A 508 0.58 -18.37 17.81
C TRP A 508 0.18 -16.92 17.97
N LEU A 509 0.87 -16.05 17.24
CA LEU A 509 0.77 -14.60 17.37
C LEU A 509 -0.63 -14.07 17.01
N GLY A 510 -1.32 -14.74 16.08
CA GLY A 510 -2.59 -14.29 15.53
C GLY A 510 -2.59 -14.44 14.02
N ALA A 511 -2.58 -13.32 13.31
CA ALA A 511 -2.61 -13.29 11.85
C ALA A 511 -1.84 -12.10 11.27
N ALA A 512 -1.79 -12.02 9.94
CA ALA A 512 -1.11 -10.93 9.24
C ALA A 512 -2.08 -9.94 8.55
N TRP A 513 -1.64 -8.69 8.47
CA TRP A 513 -2.25 -7.58 7.75
C TRP A 513 -1.50 -7.33 6.44
N LYS A 514 -2.28 -7.22 5.36
CA LYS A 514 -1.87 -6.73 4.05
C LYS A 514 -3.09 -6.05 3.43
N ALA A 515 -2.89 -4.95 2.72
CA ALA A 515 -3.94 -4.22 2.00
C ALA A 515 -4.50 -5.04 0.81
N MET A 516 -5.33 -6.04 1.14
CA MET A 516 -5.86 -7.04 0.21
C MET A 516 -7.25 -7.52 0.68
N PRO A 517 -8.26 -7.58 -0.20
CA PRO A 517 -8.29 -7.08 -1.58
C PRO A 517 -8.28 -5.53 -1.62
N ALA A 518 -8.13 -4.94 -2.80
CA ALA A 518 -8.18 -3.49 -2.98
C ALA A 518 -9.59 -3.00 -3.35
N ASP A 519 -10.08 -1.98 -2.66
CA ASP A 519 -11.40 -1.36 -2.84
C ASP A 519 -11.29 0.14 -2.51
N LEU A 520 -11.51 1.00 -3.50
CA LEU A 520 -11.35 2.46 -3.36
C LEU A 520 -12.58 3.13 -2.73
N SER A 521 -13.62 2.38 -2.39
CA SER A 521 -14.74 2.89 -1.58
C SER A 521 -14.50 2.87 -0.08
N ARG A 522 -13.44 2.18 0.35
CA ARG A 522 -13.14 2.03 1.77
C ARG A 522 -12.21 3.14 2.27
N PRO A 523 -12.50 3.75 3.42
CA PRO A 523 -11.62 4.74 4.02
C PRO A 523 -10.37 4.13 4.69
N ARG A 524 -10.33 2.79 4.86
CA ARG A 524 -9.23 2.03 5.47
C ARG A 524 -8.66 1.02 4.47
N LEU A 525 -7.34 0.87 4.45
CA LEU A 525 -6.68 -0.21 3.72
C LEU A 525 -6.78 -1.52 4.53
N GLY A 526 -7.02 -2.64 3.84
CA GLY A 526 -6.98 -3.97 4.46
C GLY A 526 -8.10 -4.23 5.48
N GLU A 527 -9.28 -3.62 5.33
CA GLU A 527 -10.43 -3.72 6.26
C GLU A 527 -10.75 -5.17 6.65
N ARG A 528 -10.68 -6.14 5.72
CA ARG A 528 -10.80 -7.59 6.00
C ARG A 528 -9.96 -8.07 7.20
N ALA A 529 -8.71 -7.62 7.28
CA ALA A 529 -7.79 -8.05 8.33
C ALA A 529 -8.01 -7.25 9.63
N LEU A 530 -8.51 -6.02 9.53
CA LEU A 530 -8.96 -5.23 10.69
C LEU A 530 -10.23 -5.83 11.31
N ASP A 531 -11.21 -6.24 10.50
CA ASP A 531 -12.40 -6.97 10.97
C ASP A 531 -11.99 -8.26 11.71
N LEU A 532 -10.95 -8.94 11.22
CA LEU A 532 -10.40 -10.11 11.91
C LEU A 532 -9.71 -9.74 13.23
N LEU A 533 -9.02 -8.59 13.31
CA LEU A 533 -8.44 -8.14 14.57
C LEU A 533 -9.52 -7.91 15.62
N ASP A 534 -10.64 -7.29 15.23
CA ASP A 534 -11.81 -7.10 16.10
C ASP A 534 -12.40 -8.44 16.54
N ASP A 535 -12.55 -9.38 15.61
CA ASP A 535 -13.02 -10.74 15.93
C ASP A 535 -12.07 -11.48 16.89
N MET A 536 -10.75 -11.43 16.64
CA MET A 536 -9.74 -12.07 17.50
C MET A 536 -9.75 -11.46 18.90
N ALA A 537 -9.92 -10.13 19.03
CA ALA A 537 -10.07 -9.46 20.32
C ALA A 537 -11.31 -9.99 21.08
N ASN A 538 -12.42 -10.25 20.37
CA ASN A 538 -13.63 -10.82 20.96
C ASN A 538 -13.52 -12.34 21.26
N TRP A 539 -12.59 -13.07 20.64
CA TRP A 539 -12.37 -14.48 20.96
C TRP A 539 -11.68 -14.68 22.31
N GLY A 540 -11.06 -13.63 22.85
CA GLY A 540 -10.54 -13.56 24.22
C GLY A 540 -9.10 -14.02 24.40
N ASP A 541 -8.46 -14.54 23.34
CA ASP A 541 -7.03 -14.85 23.35
C ASP A 541 -6.21 -13.62 22.96
N ARG A 542 -5.02 -13.49 23.55
CA ARG A 542 -4.10 -12.38 23.26
C ARG A 542 -3.44 -12.58 21.89
N LYS A 543 -4.06 -12.01 20.85
CA LYS A 543 -3.61 -12.09 19.46
C LYS A 543 -3.36 -10.72 18.85
N TYR A 544 -2.46 -10.70 17.88
CA TYR A 544 -2.00 -9.50 17.20
C TYR A 544 -2.07 -9.66 15.69
N LEU A 545 -2.07 -8.53 15.02
CA LEU A 545 -2.04 -8.42 13.57
C LEU A 545 -0.73 -7.76 13.15
N LEU A 546 0.19 -8.52 12.55
CA LEU A 546 1.47 -7.98 12.04
C LEU A 546 1.36 -7.58 10.57
N GLY A 547 2.09 -6.56 10.12
CA GLY A 547 2.20 -6.22 8.71
C GLY A 547 3.08 -7.23 7.95
N GLU A 548 2.60 -7.73 6.81
CA GLU A 548 3.34 -8.59 5.89
C GLU A 548 3.26 -8.09 4.45
N VAL A 549 4.19 -8.55 3.59
CA VAL A 549 4.25 -8.10 2.20
C VAL A 549 3.86 -9.20 1.20
N ASP A 550 4.23 -10.46 1.41
CA ASP A 550 3.84 -11.61 0.55
C ASP A 550 4.15 -11.32 -0.94
N VAL A 551 5.44 -11.14 -1.23
CA VAL A 551 6.00 -10.79 -2.54
C VAL A 551 7.17 -11.70 -2.90
N PHE A 552 7.30 -11.95 -4.20
CA PHE A 552 8.29 -12.82 -4.81
C PHE A 552 9.27 -12.02 -5.67
N LYS A 553 10.57 -12.23 -5.45
CA LYS A 553 11.71 -11.71 -6.25
C LYS A 553 11.73 -10.18 -6.43
N LEU A 554 12.90 -9.58 -6.26
CA LEU A 554 13.08 -8.14 -6.44
C LEU A 554 14.40 -7.86 -7.14
N ASP A 555 14.39 -6.84 -7.99
CA ASP A 555 15.58 -6.16 -8.47
C ASP A 555 15.41 -4.64 -8.33
N HIS A 556 16.50 -3.90 -8.52
CA HIS A 556 16.54 -2.44 -8.33
C HIS A 556 15.54 -1.65 -9.20
N THR A 557 14.94 -2.25 -10.23
CA THR A 557 13.98 -1.57 -11.10
C THR A 557 12.54 -1.60 -10.59
N HIS A 558 12.26 -2.40 -9.55
CA HIS A 558 10.92 -2.61 -9.03
C HIS A 558 10.36 -1.36 -8.32
N GLU A 559 9.03 -1.19 -8.39
CA GLU A 559 8.32 -0.22 -7.57
C GLU A 559 7.89 -0.88 -6.26
N LEU A 560 8.75 -0.85 -5.25
CA LEU A 560 8.53 -1.60 -4.01
C LEU A 560 7.70 -0.84 -2.97
N TYR A 561 7.93 0.47 -2.81
CA TYR A 561 7.39 1.26 -1.69
C TYR A 561 5.87 1.18 -1.61
N GLY A 562 5.14 1.36 -2.72
CA GLY A 562 3.67 1.30 -2.72
C GLY A 562 3.06 -0.07 -2.35
N HIS A 563 3.88 -1.12 -2.21
CA HIS A 563 3.47 -2.46 -1.79
C HIS A 563 3.89 -2.81 -0.35
N MET A 564 4.67 -1.95 0.30
CA MET A 564 5.26 -2.25 1.60
C MET A 564 4.30 -2.03 2.76
N ASN A 565 4.39 -2.92 3.74
CA ASN A 565 3.80 -2.74 5.06
C ASN A 565 4.94 -3.00 6.05
N ILE A 566 5.17 -2.07 6.99
CA ILE A 566 6.28 -2.14 7.95
C ILE A 566 5.77 -2.21 9.37
N ASN A 567 6.51 -2.91 10.23
CA ASN A 567 6.26 -2.99 11.66
C ASN A 567 7.38 -2.23 12.38
N TYR A 568 7.04 -1.30 13.26
CA TYR A 568 8.01 -0.68 14.16
C TYR A 568 8.01 -1.45 15.47
N LEU A 569 9.02 -2.29 15.68
CA LEU A 569 9.17 -3.06 16.90
C LEU A 569 9.85 -2.19 17.94
N ARG A 570 9.27 -2.05 19.13
CA ARG A 570 9.92 -1.36 20.25
C ARG A 570 11.08 -2.23 20.78
N LEU A 571 12.27 -1.89 20.33
CA LEU A 571 13.51 -2.61 20.56
C LEU A 571 14.67 -1.61 20.54
N ASP A 572 15.53 -1.65 21.56
CA ASP A 572 16.60 -0.65 21.71
C ASP A 572 17.72 -0.77 20.66
N ARG A 573 17.91 -1.98 20.10
CA ARG A 573 18.90 -2.25 19.06
C ARG A 573 18.48 -3.43 18.18
N ARG A 574 18.90 -3.39 16.92
CA ARG A 574 18.90 -4.57 16.05
C ARG A 574 19.80 -5.68 16.66
N PRO A 575 19.34 -6.94 16.74
CA PRO A 575 20.19 -8.07 17.10
C PRO A 575 21.20 -8.37 15.99
N ARG A 576 22.32 -9.03 16.32
CA ARG A 576 23.25 -9.58 15.31
C ARG A 576 22.91 -11.04 15.04
N PHE A 577 23.14 -11.49 13.81
CA PHE A 577 22.82 -12.88 13.41
C PHE A 577 23.38 -13.93 14.38
N ASP A 578 24.63 -13.76 14.81
CA ASP A 578 25.33 -14.70 15.72
C ASP A 578 24.85 -14.67 17.16
N GLU A 579 24.15 -13.62 17.57
CA GLU A 579 23.55 -13.51 18.91
C GLU A 579 22.18 -14.18 18.98
N GLY A 580 21.60 -14.50 17.81
CA GLY A 580 20.18 -14.80 17.68
C GLY A 580 19.32 -13.54 17.80
N TRP A 581 18.02 -13.71 17.57
CA TRP A 581 17.04 -12.63 17.49
C TRP A 581 15.80 -12.90 18.35
N GLN A 582 15.97 -13.60 19.48
CA GLN A 582 14.95 -13.75 20.52
C GLN A 582 14.25 -12.42 20.88
N PRO A 583 14.95 -11.27 21.02
CA PRO A 583 14.28 -10.01 21.34
C PRO A 583 13.22 -9.57 20.31
N VAL A 584 13.37 -9.97 19.04
CA VAL A 584 12.38 -9.73 17.97
C VAL A 584 11.11 -10.54 18.24
N LEU A 585 11.26 -11.83 18.55
CA LEU A 585 10.12 -12.70 18.90
C LEU A 585 9.44 -12.20 20.17
N ASP A 586 10.19 -11.75 21.18
CA ASP A 586 9.63 -11.22 22.42
C ASP A 586 8.87 -9.89 22.19
N ALA A 587 9.34 -9.05 21.26
CA ALA A 587 8.63 -7.84 20.86
C ALA A 587 7.30 -8.16 20.17
N LEU A 588 7.31 -9.09 19.21
CA LEU A 588 6.11 -9.54 18.50
C LEU A 588 5.12 -10.22 19.44
N ARG A 589 5.56 -11.25 20.18
CA ARG A 589 4.73 -12.00 21.14
C ARG A 589 4.10 -11.10 22.19
N GLY A 590 4.85 -10.08 22.64
CA GLY A 590 4.37 -9.11 23.62
C GLY A 590 3.48 -8.01 23.03
N GLY A 591 3.26 -7.92 21.72
CA GLY A 591 2.51 -6.82 21.10
C GLY A 591 3.23 -5.47 21.18
N ARG A 592 4.55 -5.47 21.29
CA ARG A 592 5.37 -4.25 21.46
C ARG A 592 5.70 -3.62 20.11
N PHE A 593 4.69 -3.40 19.27
CA PHE A 593 4.87 -2.83 17.93
C PHE A 593 3.61 -2.12 17.43
N PHE A 594 3.76 -1.38 16.33
CA PHE A 594 2.64 -0.90 15.51
C PHE A 594 2.94 -1.16 14.02
N VAL A 595 1.89 -1.22 13.21
CA VAL A 595 1.95 -1.45 11.76
C VAL A 595 1.66 -0.12 11.05
N THR A 596 2.40 0.17 9.98
CA THR A 596 2.18 1.35 9.14
C THR A 596 2.61 1.09 7.70
N THR A 597 2.11 1.90 6.78
CA THR A 597 2.62 2.02 5.41
C THR A 597 3.75 3.05 5.30
N GLY A 598 4.05 3.79 6.37
CA GLY A 598 5.18 4.74 6.45
C GLY A 598 4.78 6.21 6.47
N GLU A 599 3.61 6.56 5.92
CA GLU A 599 3.13 7.96 5.89
C GLU A 599 2.56 8.45 7.22
N VAL A 600 2.29 7.55 8.17
CA VAL A 600 1.84 7.86 9.53
C VAL A 600 2.73 7.11 10.53
N LEU A 601 3.32 7.84 11.47
CA LEU A 601 4.16 7.28 12.53
C LEU A 601 3.50 7.51 13.89
N VAL A 602 3.62 6.50 14.75
CA VAL A 602 3.19 6.57 16.16
C VAL A 602 4.44 6.68 17.02
N ARG A 603 4.78 7.90 17.46
CA ARG A 603 5.94 8.13 18.34
C ARG A 603 5.70 7.61 19.75
N GLU A 604 4.52 7.91 20.26
CA GLU A 604 4.07 7.47 21.57
C GLU A 604 2.60 7.05 21.49
N PHE A 605 2.24 5.96 22.16
CA PHE A 605 0.86 5.57 22.39
C PHE A 605 0.75 4.90 23.76
N THR A 606 -0.05 5.48 24.64
CA THR A 606 -0.35 4.91 25.95
C THR A 606 -1.83 5.00 26.30
N VAL A 607 -2.29 4.03 27.08
CA VAL A 607 -3.62 3.98 27.69
C VAL A 607 -3.41 3.77 29.20
N GLY A 608 -3.86 4.70 30.03
CA GLY A 608 -3.59 4.70 31.47
C GLY A 608 -2.08 4.67 31.80
N GLY A 609 -1.25 5.29 30.96
CA GLY A 609 0.21 5.24 31.06
C GLY A 609 0.85 3.89 30.67
N ARG A 610 0.04 2.91 30.25
CA ARG A 610 0.51 1.61 29.75
C ARG A 610 0.69 1.68 28.24
N ALA A 611 1.84 1.23 27.76
CA ALA A 611 2.15 1.22 26.34
C ALA A 611 1.58 -0.03 25.64
N SER A 612 1.65 -0.05 24.30
CA SER A 612 1.19 -1.22 23.51
C SER A 612 1.76 -2.54 24.03
N GLY A 613 0.87 -3.53 24.16
CA GLY A 613 1.17 -4.84 24.71
C GLY A 613 1.13 -4.96 26.24
N ALA A 614 0.81 -3.90 27.00
CA ALA A 614 0.68 -4.00 28.45
C ALA A 614 -0.77 -4.19 28.89
N GLU A 615 -0.95 -4.79 30.06
CA GLU A 615 -2.24 -4.91 30.74
C GLU A 615 -2.50 -3.69 31.61
N LEU A 616 -3.77 -3.29 31.69
CA LEU A 616 -4.24 -2.18 32.50
C LEU A 616 -5.46 -2.62 33.30
N GLU A 617 -5.37 -2.49 34.62
CA GLU A 617 -6.56 -2.49 35.47
C GLU A 617 -7.29 -1.16 35.25
N LEU A 618 -8.57 -1.24 34.86
CA LEU A 618 -9.35 -0.03 34.57
C LEU A 618 -9.57 0.78 35.86
N PRO A 619 -9.51 2.13 35.78
CA PRO A 619 -9.89 2.99 36.89
C PRO A 619 -11.38 2.79 37.25
N ALA A 620 -11.78 3.25 38.44
CA ALA A 620 -13.14 3.05 38.95
C ALA A 620 -14.24 3.66 38.07
N ASP A 621 -13.93 4.68 37.27
CA ASP A 621 -14.84 5.29 36.29
C ASP A 621 -14.82 4.63 34.91
N GLY A 622 -13.95 3.62 34.72
CA GLY A 622 -13.78 2.86 33.49
C GLY A 622 -13.14 3.65 32.33
N ARG A 623 -12.55 4.82 32.60
CA ARG A 623 -12.07 5.74 31.55
C ARG A 623 -10.59 6.06 31.72
N PRO A 624 -9.68 5.19 31.25
CA PRO A 624 -8.26 5.50 31.27
C PRO A 624 -7.93 6.64 30.32
N GLU A 625 -6.96 7.48 30.69
CA GLU A 625 -6.41 8.50 29.78
C GLU A 625 -5.72 7.83 28.60
N MET A 626 -5.98 8.31 27.39
CA MET A 626 -5.26 7.92 26.19
C MET A 626 -4.38 9.07 25.74
N ARG A 627 -3.10 8.79 25.49
CA ARG A 627 -2.13 9.74 24.95
C ARG A 627 -1.49 9.17 23.70
N ALA A 628 -1.49 9.95 22.62
CA ALA A 628 -0.75 9.63 21.41
C ALA A 628 0.03 10.83 20.90
N GLU A 629 1.24 10.57 20.42
CA GLU A 629 2.07 11.50 19.66
C GLU A 629 2.25 10.91 18.25
N LEU A 630 1.69 11.59 17.26
CA LEU A 630 1.60 11.11 15.89
C LEU A 630 2.32 12.06 14.94
N GLU A 631 2.93 11.50 13.90
CA GLU A 631 3.45 12.24 12.76
C GLU A 631 2.82 11.73 11.47
N TRP A 632 2.69 12.61 10.49
CA TRP A 632 2.15 12.26 9.19
C TRP A 632 2.71 13.14 8.10
N THR A 633 2.70 12.64 6.87
CA THR A 633 3.19 13.39 5.70
C THR A 633 2.06 13.98 4.86
N PHE A 634 0.93 13.27 4.73
CA PHE A 634 -0.27 13.75 4.04
C PHE A 634 -1.26 14.36 5.03
N PRO A 635 -2.06 15.37 4.63
CA PRO A 635 -3.14 15.89 5.46
C PRO A 635 -4.07 14.77 5.96
N LEU A 636 -4.13 14.56 7.28
CA LEU A 636 -4.91 13.46 7.88
C LEU A 636 -6.40 13.54 7.52
N ARG A 637 -6.99 12.38 7.19
CA ARG A 637 -8.42 12.27 6.90
C ARG A 637 -9.26 12.15 8.16
N PHE A 638 -8.86 11.27 9.07
CA PHE A 638 -9.47 11.02 10.37
C PHE A 638 -8.47 10.27 11.26
N ALA A 639 -8.74 10.24 12.56
CA ALA A 639 -8.16 9.31 13.52
C ALA A 639 -9.32 8.64 14.26
N GLU A 640 -9.19 7.36 14.55
CA GLU A 640 -10.23 6.56 15.20
C GLU A 640 -9.61 5.75 16.32
N LEU A 641 -10.32 5.67 17.44
CA LEU A 641 -9.99 4.81 18.56
C LEU A 641 -11.01 3.67 18.60
N ILE A 642 -10.52 2.43 18.51
CA ILE A 642 -11.33 1.22 18.53
C ILE A 642 -11.00 0.47 19.84
N SER A 643 -12.03 0.00 20.55
CA SER A 643 -11.87 -0.72 21.82
C SER A 643 -13.04 -1.68 22.04
N GLY A 644 -12.78 -2.90 22.54
CA GLY A 644 -13.84 -3.88 22.81
C GLY A 644 -13.92 -4.34 24.27
N ASP A 645 -15.06 -4.93 24.62
CA ASP A 645 -15.35 -5.51 25.95
C ASP A 645 -15.24 -7.05 25.97
N GLY A 646 -14.75 -7.65 24.87
CA GLY A 646 -14.71 -9.10 24.65
C GLY A 646 -16.03 -9.70 24.17
N ARG A 647 -17.04 -8.87 23.88
CA ARG A 647 -18.30 -9.27 23.23
C ARG A 647 -18.57 -8.44 21.98
N GLN A 648 -18.26 -7.15 22.06
CA GLN A 648 -18.38 -6.19 20.96
C GLN A 648 -17.13 -5.32 20.95
N VAL A 649 -16.73 -4.95 19.75
CA VAL A 649 -15.67 -3.96 19.46
C VAL A 649 -16.31 -2.72 18.88
#